data_AF-A0A6B3NTM8-F1
#
_entry.id   AF-A0A6B3NTM8-F1
#
_cell.length_a   1.000
_cell.length_b   1.000
_cell.length_c   1.000
_cell.angle_alpha   90.00
_cell.angle_beta   90.00
_cell.angle_gamma   90.00
#
_symmetry.space_group_name_H-M   'P 1'
#
loop_
_entity.id
_entity.type
_entity.pdbx_description
1 polymer ?
#
loop_
_entity_poly.entity_id
_entity_poly.type
_entity_poly.pdbx_seq_one_letter_code
_entity_poly.pdbx_strand_id
1 'polypeptide(L)'
;MQQQQWRLRHPERAEAYQPALEHNGQGAWHTVHENPLSWSRATLLRRIGPLADGLSDTELDQACQVSGIRENTLRRLHADSLPLPPLLVDTLQRLKIGRSLRTGPATGAARKAVFDTRYAELAAPTARISALCERFPRLTPPLARYLLDSVAKVHLERWTVPATIPFKLLEEAASLTADIALTRAREGLFWPDLATTESTRLALLCLEHAPGWDTAVHLELRATNARGNLLQKIGSATQPPRRMLVHSTEGFQVFKDGAPLQAPDHDLYGAIFDAISPRYRLTMGLADKDALRQRILSMLARPDHELGTWLWSAQPRNWSYSGRLLGGSGRSRGYAGVSPAASSQEARYRNLYPLASAEEAQARLAQWEASGTPASETLRSLERALQRIKHSLSLWAAADAAREAAREEIIAAWQRVTLREVPESGTVIQLNLDFLELSDTDLASFPALDADFDHVHELSVERNSLTHLPNAFMRHFTRLQRVSLNSCQFTQLPENLGADLSFLDMANNQLVWNPNAQALLDGYPQLMTLSLSNNPLGTPPDLSSLTQLQGLDLHNCQLAAYPVGLEHLDAPHVVDLSGNALQTLPPDVALSPALGRALRLEDNPLNAEALQRIEQFYLTHRIDLLIPDIDYRELLDNSTSQQQASWERLHQELPMVFFRDLRLMFNSPPYAVAPITYHRRLWRLLAAMDADSQLREAIVARSTVTLLDLEMQVEVAQALATPELAARSRTLLRTIVNHVRLRKIAFSVLSLSFGMPEDKYATLYLWALKRVGRTPGIDLFQAPATDEPVILDALVDEVTLPGEEWVEQLRLQLLAVDPTTAQGLDEVLALNHEEEPIFPDWDAHLRDRFAAQFAASRAALDEGLERAEETMNEGQLLVEAQRLRAVYEQRLTDIRRTLTEAVARGTLD
;
A
#
# COMPACT_ATOMS: atom_id res chain seq x y z
N MET A 1 -16.46 -23.34 35.94
CA MET A 1 -15.65 -23.94 37.03
C MET A 1 -15.19 -22.83 37.94
N GLN A 2 -15.54 -22.84 39.23
CA GLN A 2 -15.03 -21.88 40.21
C GLN A 2 -13.50 -21.99 40.25
N GLN A 3 -12.79 -20.95 39.80
CA GLN A 3 -11.33 -20.89 39.97
C GLN A 3 -11.03 -20.81 41.48
N GLN A 4 -10.30 -21.79 41.99
CA GLN A 4 -9.79 -21.74 43.35
C GLN A 4 -8.83 -20.56 43.48
N GLN A 5 -9.26 -19.48 44.13
CA GLN A 5 -8.38 -18.36 44.48
C GLN A 5 -7.46 -18.78 45.63
N TRP A 6 -6.15 -18.69 45.39
CA TRP A 6 -5.13 -18.91 46.41
C TRP A 6 -5.22 -17.81 47.48
N ARG A 7 -4.97 -18.14 48.75
CA ARG A 7 -5.01 -17.18 49.87
C ARG A 7 -3.84 -17.38 50.81
N LEU A 8 -3.26 -16.30 51.31
CA LEU A 8 -2.21 -16.36 52.34
C LEU A 8 -2.84 -16.68 53.70
N ARG A 9 -2.43 -17.80 54.30
CA ARG A 9 -2.86 -18.18 55.66
C ARG A 9 -1.87 -17.64 56.68
N HIS A 10 -2.39 -17.03 57.74
CA HIS A 10 -1.55 -16.59 58.86
C HIS A 10 -0.96 -17.82 59.58
N PRO A 11 0.34 -17.83 59.90
CA PRO A 11 1.03 -19.03 60.41
C PRO A 11 0.46 -19.57 61.73
N GLU A 12 -0.06 -18.71 62.59
CA GLU A 12 -0.52 -19.10 63.94
C GLU A 12 -2.01 -18.84 64.22
N ARG A 13 -2.73 -18.09 63.36
CA ARG A 13 -4.10 -17.61 63.65
C ARG A 13 -5.04 -18.04 62.53
N ALA A 14 -5.81 -19.09 62.78
CA ALA A 14 -6.71 -19.67 61.77
C ALA A 14 -7.80 -18.68 61.30
N GLU A 15 -8.22 -17.75 62.15
CA GLU A 15 -9.29 -16.78 61.87
C GLU A 15 -8.81 -15.42 61.36
N ALA A 16 -7.51 -15.23 61.17
CA ALA A 16 -6.98 -13.99 60.62
C ALA A 16 -7.37 -13.82 59.14
N TYR A 17 -7.51 -12.56 58.70
CA TYR A 17 -7.79 -12.22 57.30
C TYR A 17 -6.77 -12.89 56.36
N GLN A 18 -7.28 -13.57 55.34
CA GLN A 18 -6.48 -14.33 54.38
C GLN A 18 -6.53 -13.62 53.02
N PRO A 19 -5.57 -12.72 52.72
CA PRO A 19 -5.58 -11.98 51.47
C PRO A 19 -5.51 -12.91 50.27
N ALA A 20 -6.33 -12.62 49.26
CA ALA A 20 -6.32 -13.33 48.00
C ALA A 20 -5.01 -13.06 47.25
N LEU A 21 -4.54 -14.12 46.58
CA LEU A 21 -3.35 -14.13 45.75
C LEU A 21 -3.76 -14.32 44.29
N GLU A 22 -3.23 -13.44 43.44
CA GLU A 22 -3.39 -13.48 41.99
C GLU A 22 -2.06 -13.89 41.35
N HIS A 23 -2.11 -14.74 40.33
CA HIS A 23 -0.94 -15.27 39.65
C HIS A 23 -1.01 -14.93 38.16
N ASN A 24 0.09 -14.44 37.60
CA ASN A 24 0.16 -14.08 36.17
C ASN A 24 0.41 -15.28 35.23
N GLY A 25 0.29 -16.52 35.74
CA GLY A 25 0.56 -17.74 34.97
C GLY A 25 2.05 -18.05 34.75
N GLN A 26 2.97 -17.14 35.07
CA GLN A 26 4.41 -17.26 34.77
C GLN A 26 5.33 -17.01 35.99
N GLY A 27 4.79 -17.15 37.20
CA GLY A 27 5.57 -17.22 38.44
C GLY A 27 5.52 -15.96 39.32
N ALA A 28 4.87 -14.87 38.88
CA ALA A 28 4.66 -13.69 39.71
C ALA A 28 3.32 -13.79 40.46
N TRP A 29 3.38 -13.60 41.78
CA TRP A 29 2.22 -13.61 42.67
C TRP A 29 2.00 -12.23 43.26
N HIS A 30 0.77 -11.74 43.18
CA HIS A 30 0.35 -10.44 43.70
C HIS A 30 -0.72 -10.59 44.78
N THR A 31 -0.69 -9.71 45.78
CA THR A 31 -1.78 -9.60 46.76
C THR A 31 -2.62 -8.38 46.44
N VAL A 32 -3.88 -8.39 46.87
CA VAL A 32 -4.82 -7.26 46.75
C VAL A 32 -4.35 -5.94 47.39
N HIS A 33 -3.27 -5.95 48.18
CA HIS A 33 -2.73 -4.77 48.85
C HIS A 33 -1.48 -4.20 48.17
N GLU A 34 -0.99 -4.85 47.12
CA GLU A 34 0.14 -4.35 46.36
C GLU A 34 -0.30 -3.33 45.31
N ASN A 35 0.47 -2.26 45.16
CA ASN A 35 0.27 -1.26 44.12
C ASN A 35 1.49 -1.22 43.19
N PRO A 36 1.50 -2.00 42.09
CA PRO A 36 2.60 -2.03 41.15
C PRO A 36 2.93 -0.67 40.50
N LEU A 37 1.94 0.23 40.42
CA LEU A 37 2.14 1.57 39.85
C LEU A 37 3.02 2.44 40.74
N SER A 38 3.07 2.20 42.05
CA SER A 38 3.93 2.93 42.99
C SER A 38 5.29 2.27 43.24
N TRP A 39 5.57 1.12 42.62
CA TRP A 39 6.82 0.41 42.83
C TRP A 39 8.02 1.12 42.22
N SER A 40 9.20 0.94 42.82
CA SER A 40 10.44 1.37 42.19
C SER A 40 10.77 0.48 40.99
N ARG A 41 11.59 0.96 40.05
CA ARG A 41 12.07 0.17 38.90
C ARG A 41 12.72 -1.14 39.33
N ALA A 42 13.55 -1.10 40.37
CA ALA A 42 14.19 -2.30 40.92
C ALA A 42 13.15 -3.30 41.46
N THR A 43 12.10 -2.81 42.12
CA THR A 43 11.01 -3.65 42.61
C THR A 43 10.24 -4.30 41.46
N LEU A 44 9.90 -3.57 40.40
CA LEU A 44 9.25 -4.13 39.21
C LEU A 44 10.07 -5.27 38.61
N LEU A 45 11.37 -5.03 38.41
CA LEU A 45 12.28 -6.02 37.83
C LEU A 45 12.42 -7.28 38.69
N ARG A 46 12.52 -7.12 40.02
CA ARG A 46 12.60 -8.27 40.94
C ARG A 46 11.29 -9.04 41.07
N ARG A 47 10.14 -8.40 40.84
CA ARG A 47 8.82 -9.02 40.94
C ARG A 47 8.38 -9.76 39.66
N ILE A 48 9.23 -9.80 38.61
CA ILE A 48 9.05 -10.61 37.39
C ILE A 48 8.87 -12.11 37.70
N GLY A 49 9.45 -12.60 38.81
CA GLY A 49 9.32 -13.99 39.27
C GLY A 49 10.61 -14.80 39.10
N PRO A 50 10.55 -16.15 38.99
CA PRO A 50 11.72 -17.04 39.01
C PRO A 50 12.77 -16.76 37.93
N LEU A 51 12.36 -16.14 36.82
CA LEU A 51 13.29 -15.74 35.75
C LEU A 51 14.20 -14.58 36.16
N ALA A 52 13.80 -13.75 37.12
CA ALA A 52 14.65 -12.70 37.68
C ALA A 52 15.55 -13.19 38.81
N ASP A 53 15.22 -14.32 39.44
CA ASP A 53 15.98 -14.85 40.58
C ASP A 53 17.44 -15.10 40.22
N GLY A 54 18.34 -14.63 41.09
CA GLY A 54 19.79 -14.76 40.95
C GLY A 54 20.46 -13.69 40.08
N LEU A 55 19.71 -12.84 39.37
CA LEU A 55 20.23 -11.73 38.57
C LEU A 55 20.36 -10.45 39.42
N SER A 56 21.38 -9.65 39.17
CA SER A 56 21.52 -8.32 39.80
C SER A 56 20.53 -7.31 39.18
N ASP A 57 20.26 -6.20 39.88
CA ASP A 57 19.41 -5.13 39.34
C ASP A 57 19.96 -4.55 38.03
N THR A 58 21.28 -4.51 37.88
CA THR A 58 21.96 -4.09 36.64
C THR A 58 21.77 -5.08 35.51
N GLU A 59 21.81 -6.38 35.78
CA GLU A 59 21.57 -7.46 34.82
C GLU A 59 20.11 -7.46 34.34
N LEU A 60 19.16 -7.22 35.25
CA LEU A 60 17.74 -7.10 34.90
C LEU A 60 17.46 -5.85 34.06
N ASP A 61 18.11 -4.73 34.37
CA ASP A 61 18.00 -3.53 33.57
C ASP A 61 18.59 -3.72 32.16
N GLN A 62 19.72 -4.41 32.04
CA GLN A 62 20.30 -4.81 30.76
C GLN A 62 19.34 -5.69 29.95
N ALA A 63 18.67 -6.65 30.59
CA ALA A 63 17.69 -7.50 29.91
C ALA A 63 16.54 -6.67 29.31
N CYS A 64 16.07 -5.64 30.02
CA CYS A 64 15.07 -4.71 29.49
C CYS A 64 15.59 -3.87 28.34
N GLN A 65 16.83 -3.38 28.40
CA GLN A 65 17.44 -2.62 27.31
C GLN A 65 17.63 -3.48 26.05
N VAL A 66 18.04 -4.74 26.19
CA VAL A 66 18.20 -5.69 25.07
C VAL A 66 16.84 -6.03 24.43
N SER A 67 15.85 -6.35 25.26
CA SER A 67 14.50 -6.72 24.81
C SER A 67 13.62 -5.53 24.38
N GLY A 68 14.10 -4.29 24.52
CA GLY A 68 13.32 -3.08 24.18
C GLY A 68 12.20 -2.74 25.18
N ILE A 69 12.13 -3.43 26.31
CA ILE A 69 11.07 -3.27 27.31
C ILE A 69 11.32 -2.02 28.16
N ARG A 70 10.34 -1.11 28.16
CA ARG A 70 10.35 0.10 28.98
C ARG A 70 9.67 -0.14 30.32
N GLU A 71 9.91 0.77 31.26
CA GLU A 71 9.36 0.70 32.61
C GLU A 71 7.83 0.68 32.63
N ASN A 72 7.20 1.48 31.76
CA ASN A 72 5.74 1.54 31.68
C ASN A 72 5.14 0.19 31.26
N THR A 73 5.82 -0.57 30.41
CA THR A 73 5.42 -1.93 30.01
C THR A 73 5.50 -2.89 31.20
N LEU A 74 6.55 -2.79 32.03
CA LEU A 74 6.66 -3.59 33.26
C LEU A 74 5.59 -3.22 34.29
N ARG A 75 5.29 -1.92 34.44
CA ARG A 75 4.23 -1.44 35.34
C ARG A 75 2.86 -1.97 34.90
N ARG A 76 2.55 -1.85 33.61
CA ARG A 76 1.32 -2.38 33.01
C ARG A 76 1.23 -3.88 33.20
N LEU A 77 2.32 -4.61 32.95
CA LEU A 77 2.37 -6.06 33.16
C LEU A 77 1.94 -6.47 34.57
N HIS A 78 2.46 -5.80 35.59
CA HIS A 78 2.12 -6.12 36.97
C HIS A 78 0.74 -5.59 37.39
N ALA A 79 0.31 -4.44 36.88
CA ALA A 79 -1.00 -3.88 37.19
C ALA A 79 -2.15 -4.71 36.58
N ASP A 80 -1.96 -5.20 35.36
CA ASP A 80 -2.98 -5.93 34.58
C ASP A 80 -2.80 -7.46 34.67
N SER A 81 -1.85 -7.95 35.48
CA SER A 81 -1.49 -9.37 35.61
C SER A 81 -1.21 -10.08 34.27
N LEU A 82 -0.57 -9.37 33.33
CA LEU A 82 -0.28 -9.88 31.99
C LEU A 82 0.90 -10.88 31.99
N PRO A 83 0.97 -11.78 30.99
CA PRO A 83 2.16 -12.60 30.77
C PRO A 83 3.38 -11.75 30.40
N LEU A 84 4.58 -12.29 30.63
CA LEU A 84 5.83 -11.60 30.27
C LEU A 84 5.97 -11.45 28.75
N PRO A 85 6.54 -10.35 28.24
CA PRO A 85 6.83 -10.26 26.82
C PRO A 85 7.80 -11.39 26.39
N PRO A 86 7.57 -12.05 25.24
CA PRO A 86 8.35 -13.23 24.82
C PRO A 86 9.85 -12.93 24.70
N LEU A 87 10.20 -11.76 24.15
CA LEU A 87 11.61 -11.34 24.00
C LEU A 87 12.30 -11.02 25.34
N LEU A 88 11.54 -10.61 26.37
CA LEU A 88 12.10 -10.40 27.71
C LEU A 88 12.39 -11.74 28.40
N VAL A 89 11.45 -12.69 28.32
CA VAL A 89 11.64 -14.05 28.84
C VAL A 89 12.88 -14.68 28.22
N ASP A 90 12.96 -14.61 26.89
CA ASP A 90 14.08 -15.12 26.14
C ASP A 90 15.42 -14.47 26.52
N THR A 91 15.44 -13.13 26.61
CA THR A 91 16.64 -12.40 26.98
C THR A 91 17.11 -12.76 28.39
N LEU A 92 16.19 -12.92 29.36
CA LEU A 92 16.52 -13.33 30.73
C LEU A 92 17.11 -14.75 30.79
N GLN A 93 16.54 -15.69 30.04
CA GLN A 93 17.06 -17.05 29.94
C GLN A 93 18.46 -17.08 29.33
N ARG A 94 18.65 -16.35 28.24
CA ARG A 94 19.94 -16.21 27.55
C ARG A 94 20.99 -15.55 28.45
N LEU A 95 20.61 -14.51 29.19
CA LEU A 95 21.50 -13.85 30.16
C LEU A 95 21.99 -14.82 31.23
N LYS A 96 21.10 -15.65 31.80
CA LYS A 96 21.46 -16.67 32.80
C LYS A 96 22.45 -17.69 32.25
N ILE A 97 22.23 -18.17 31.02
CA ILE A 97 23.16 -19.10 30.35
C ILE A 97 24.50 -18.39 30.13
N GLY A 98 24.49 -17.19 29.56
CA GLY A 98 25.69 -16.39 29.30
C GLY A 98 26.52 -16.16 30.57
N ARG A 99 25.87 -15.83 31.70
CA ARG A 99 26.53 -15.68 33.01
C ARG A 99 27.21 -16.97 33.47
N SER A 100 26.52 -18.11 33.38
CA SER A 100 27.08 -19.42 33.77
C SER A 100 28.32 -19.81 32.95
N LEU A 101 28.44 -19.30 31.72
CA LEU A 101 29.55 -19.61 30.81
C LEU A 101 30.74 -18.66 30.96
N ARG A 102 30.53 -17.45 31.50
CA ARG A 102 31.64 -16.50 31.79
C ARG A 102 32.56 -16.99 32.90
N THR A 103 32.04 -17.79 33.82
CA THR A 103 32.82 -18.41 34.90
C THR A 103 33.54 -19.69 34.46
N GLY A 104 33.35 -20.13 33.21
CA GLY A 104 33.96 -21.33 32.65
C GLY A 104 35.24 -21.06 31.84
N PRO A 105 36.03 -22.11 31.54
CA PRO A 105 37.33 -21.98 30.85
C PRO A 105 37.22 -21.70 29.34
N ALA A 106 36.05 -21.92 28.72
CA ALA A 106 35.85 -21.71 27.28
C ALA A 106 35.76 -20.21 26.95
N THR A 107 36.38 -19.78 25.85
CA THR A 107 36.38 -18.39 25.34
C THR A 107 35.97 -18.35 23.86
N GLY A 108 35.52 -17.19 23.37
CA GLY A 108 35.21 -16.97 21.96
C GLY A 108 34.22 -17.98 21.36
N ALA A 109 34.56 -18.54 20.20
CA ALA A 109 33.71 -19.48 19.46
C ALA A 109 33.32 -20.74 20.25
N ALA A 110 34.24 -21.25 21.10
CA ALA A 110 33.95 -22.42 21.94
C ALA A 110 32.88 -22.09 22.99
N ARG A 111 32.90 -20.88 23.56
CA ARG A 111 31.87 -20.41 24.51
C ARG A 111 30.52 -20.24 23.81
N LYS A 112 30.50 -19.71 22.59
CA LYS A 112 29.28 -19.57 21.77
C LYS A 112 28.65 -20.92 21.44
N ALA A 113 29.44 -21.92 21.04
CA ALA A 113 28.92 -23.26 20.76
C ALA A 113 28.28 -23.92 22.01
N VAL A 114 28.90 -23.77 23.17
CA VAL A 114 28.32 -24.26 24.44
C VAL A 114 27.06 -23.47 24.82
N PHE A 115 27.03 -22.17 24.55
CA PHE A 115 25.84 -21.33 24.73
C PHE A 115 24.68 -21.81 23.86
N ASP A 116 24.91 -21.99 22.56
CA ASP A 116 23.88 -22.40 21.60
C ASP A 116 23.31 -23.78 21.99
N THR A 117 24.17 -24.70 22.44
CA THR A 117 23.77 -26.02 22.95
C THR A 117 22.84 -25.91 24.18
N ARG A 118 23.29 -25.18 25.22
CA ARG A 118 22.50 -25.01 26.46
C ARG A 118 21.19 -24.25 26.23
N TYR A 119 21.18 -23.32 25.29
CA TYR A 119 19.99 -22.56 24.96
C TYR A 119 18.98 -23.42 24.18
N ALA A 120 19.44 -24.28 23.26
CA ALA A 120 18.57 -25.26 22.59
C ALA A 120 17.97 -26.27 23.57
N GLU A 121 18.71 -26.69 24.60
CA GLU A 121 18.23 -27.61 25.65
C GLU A 121 17.06 -27.07 26.49
N LEU A 122 16.80 -25.75 26.48
CA LEU A 122 15.65 -25.16 27.19
C LEU A 122 14.29 -25.59 26.62
N ALA A 123 14.24 -26.04 25.37
CA ALA A 123 13.02 -26.50 24.74
C ALA A 123 13.28 -27.75 23.89
N ALA A 124 12.77 -28.89 24.37
CA ALA A 124 12.84 -30.13 23.61
C ALA A 124 12.09 -30.00 22.27
N PRO A 125 12.65 -30.48 21.16
CA PRO A 125 11.99 -30.42 19.86
C PRO A 125 10.72 -31.29 19.90
N THR A 126 9.59 -30.68 19.60
CA THR A 126 8.30 -31.37 19.37
C THR A 126 7.87 -31.12 17.94
N ALA A 127 7.02 -31.97 17.36
CA ALA A 127 6.54 -31.80 15.99
C ALA A 127 5.99 -30.39 15.70
N ARG A 128 5.31 -29.78 16.68
CA ARG A 128 4.76 -28.41 16.58
C ARG A 128 5.82 -27.33 16.64
N ILE A 129 6.84 -27.49 17.49
CA ILE A 129 7.98 -26.55 17.57
C ILE A 129 8.79 -26.62 16.28
N SER A 130 9.09 -27.83 15.79
CA SER A 130 9.79 -28.04 14.52
C SER A 130 9.03 -27.40 13.35
N ALA A 131 7.71 -27.61 13.25
CA ALA A 131 6.89 -27.02 12.19
C ALA A 131 6.92 -25.47 12.19
N LEU A 132 6.87 -24.83 13.38
CA LEU A 132 6.99 -23.37 13.48
C LEU A 132 8.40 -22.86 13.11
N CYS A 133 9.45 -23.53 13.58
CA CYS A 133 10.83 -23.16 13.26
C CYS A 133 11.17 -23.39 11.78
N GLU A 134 10.60 -24.40 11.13
CA GLU A 134 10.73 -24.64 9.68
C GLU A 134 10.07 -23.52 8.87
N ARG A 135 8.89 -23.05 9.30
CA ARG A 135 8.18 -21.94 8.64
C ARG A 135 8.84 -20.58 8.88
N PHE A 136 9.41 -20.38 10.08
CA PHE A 136 10.07 -19.13 10.49
C PHE A 136 11.51 -19.40 10.94
N PRO A 137 12.50 -19.38 10.02
CA PRO A 137 13.88 -19.80 10.30
C PRO A 137 14.62 -19.00 11.39
N ARG A 138 14.14 -17.80 11.73
CA ARG A 138 14.72 -16.95 12.80
C ARG A 138 14.10 -17.22 14.18
N LEU A 139 13.01 -17.98 14.24
CA LEU A 139 12.34 -18.35 15.48
C LEU A 139 13.08 -19.51 16.15
N THR A 140 13.52 -19.32 17.40
CA THR A 140 14.26 -20.35 18.14
C THR A 140 13.29 -21.32 18.85
N PRO A 141 13.71 -22.58 19.14
CA PRO A 141 12.87 -23.54 19.82
C PRO A 141 12.28 -23.07 21.17
N PRO A 142 13.03 -22.33 22.03
CA PRO A 142 12.47 -21.77 23.25
C PRO A 142 11.38 -20.70 23.01
N LEU A 143 11.54 -19.84 22.00
CA LEU A 143 10.53 -18.85 21.63
C LEU A 143 9.29 -19.49 20.99
N ALA A 144 9.49 -20.49 20.12
CA ALA A 144 8.40 -21.28 19.56
C ALA A 144 7.62 -22.00 20.67
N ARG A 145 8.31 -22.58 21.65
CA ARG A 145 7.66 -23.17 22.82
C ARG A 145 6.82 -22.15 23.60
N TYR A 146 7.36 -20.95 23.80
CA TYR A 146 6.67 -19.87 24.49
C TYR A 146 5.37 -19.44 23.77
N LEU A 147 5.43 -19.28 22.44
CA LEU A 147 4.25 -18.99 21.62
C LEU A 147 3.20 -20.11 21.66
N LEU A 148 3.63 -21.37 21.78
CA LEU A 148 2.68 -22.47 21.94
C LEU A 148 2.03 -22.47 23.33
N ASP A 149 2.77 -22.05 24.36
CA ASP A 149 2.25 -21.99 25.73
C ASP A 149 1.30 -20.81 25.98
N SER A 150 1.34 -19.76 25.14
CA SER A 150 0.36 -18.65 25.18
C SER A 150 -1.00 -19.00 24.54
N VAL A 151 -1.06 -20.05 23.71
CA VAL A 151 -2.28 -20.48 23.03
C VAL A 151 -3.05 -21.50 23.88
N ALA A 152 -4.36 -21.27 24.06
CA ALA A 152 -5.19 -22.17 24.85
C ALA A 152 -5.11 -23.62 24.32
N LYS A 153 -5.00 -24.56 25.27
CA LYS A 153 -4.77 -25.99 25.01
C LYS A 153 -5.77 -26.61 24.00
N VAL A 154 -7.02 -26.12 23.99
CA VAL A 154 -8.08 -26.54 23.08
C VAL A 154 -7.77 -26.23 21.61
N HIS A 155 -7.12 -25.09 21.32
CA HIS A 155 -6.71 -24.74 19.95
C HIS A 155 -5.52 -25.58 19.48
N LEU A 156 -4.63 -25.93 20.40
CA LEU A 156 -3.49 -26.81 20.11
C LEU A 156 -3.95 -28.24 19.85
N GLU A 157 -4.97 -28.76 20.56
CA GLU A 157 -5.52 -30.11 20.34
C GLU A 157 -6.11 -30.31 18.93
N ARG A 158 -6.64 -29.25 18.32
CA ARG A 158 -7.15 -29.26 16.94
C ARG A 158 -6.05 -29.23 15.88
N TRP A 159 -4.82 -28.86 16.24
CA TRP A 159 -3.69 -28.83 15.32
C TRP A 159 -2.88 -30.12 15.38
N THR A 160 -3.08 -30.99 14.37
CA THR A 160 -2.29 -32.21 14.13
C THR A 160 -1.32 -32.00 12.96
N VAL A 161 -0.01 -31.93 13.22
CA VAL A 161 1.03 -31.83 12.17
C VAL A 161 0.91 -33.06 11.24
N PRO A 162 0.82 -32.91 9.90
CA PRO A 162 1.25 -31.77 9.08
C PRO A 162 0.16 -30.77 8.68
N ALA A 163 -0.97 -30.71 9.39
CA ALA A 163 -2.02 -29.71 9.12
C ALA A 163 -1.49 -28.27 9.24
N THR A 164 -2.15 -27.36 8.50
CA THR A 164 -1.84 -25.93 8.43
C THR A 164 -1.75 -25.30 9.82
N ILE A 165 -0.68 -24.53 10.05
CA ILE A 165 -0.46 -23.80 11.30
C ILE A 165 -1.64 -22.83 11.49
N PRO A 166 -2.27 -22.77 12.68
CA PRO A 166 -3.36 -21.83 12.95
C PRO A 166 -2.97 -20.39 12.61
N PHE A 167 -3.87 -19.66 11.94
CA PHE A 167 -3.58 -18.31 11.44
C PHE A 167 -3.08 -17.34 12.53
N LYS A 168 -3.71 -17.34 13.71
CA LYS A 168 -3.27 -16.52 14.86
C LYS A 168 -1.82 -16.81 15.29
N LEU A 169 -1.40 -18.07 15.23
CA LEU A 169 -0.01 -18.46 15.51
C LEU A 169 0.95 -18.00 14.41
N LEU A 170 0.50 -17.96 13.14
CA LEU A 170 1.29 -17.43 12.03
C LEU A 170 1.52 -15.93 12.19
N GLU A 171 0.48 -15.17 12.54
CA GLU A 171 0.58 -13.72 12.78
C GLU A 171 1.50 -13.39 13.96
N GLU A 172 1.29 -14.04 15.11
CA GLU A 172 2.12 -13.83 16.30
C GLU A 172 3.59 -14.23 16.05
N ALA A 173 3.84 -15.34 15.34
CA ALA A 173 5.18 -15.77 14.99
C ALA A 173 5.85 -14.82 13.96
N ALA A 174 5.09 -14.31 12.98
CA ALA A 174 5.60 -13.35 11.99
C ALA A 174 5.97 -12.02 12.65
N SER A 175 5.10 -11.48 13.50
CA SER A 175 5.36 -10.26 14.28
C SER A 175 6.59 -10.42 15.16
N LEU A 176 6.70 -11.52 15.92
CA LEU A 176 7.85 -11.79 16.78
C LEU A 176 9.15 -11.94 15.97
N THR A 177 9.09 -12.58 14.81
CA THR A 177 10.26 -12.82 13.95
C THR A 177 10.90 -11.52 13.43
N ALA A 178 10.10 -10.48 13.21
CA ALA A 178 10.61 -9.17 12.81
C ALA A 178 11.50 -8.54 13.91
N ASP A 179 11.10 -8.70 15.18
CA ASP A 179 11.75 -8.05 16.32
C ASP A 179 13.00 -8.80 16.82
N ILE A 180 13.05 -10.13 16.66
CA ILE A 180 14.18 -10.97 17.10
C ILE A 180 15.52 -10.42 16.58
N ALA A 181 15.61 -10.01 15.31
CA ALA A 181 16.87 -9.60 14.71
C ALA A 181 17.45 -8.34 15.37
N LEU A 182 16.61 -7.36 15.72
CA LEU A 182 17.04 -6.16 16.43
C LEU A 182 17.44 -6.48 17.88
N THR A 183 16.69 -7.36 18.56
CA THR A 183 17.05 -7.85 19.90
C THR A 183 18.41 -8.54 19.90
N ARG A 184 18.72 -9.39 18.90
CA ARG A 184 20.04 -10.03 18.77
C ARG A 184 21.15 -9.03 18.47
N ALA A 185 20.86 -8.02 17.64
CA ALA A 185 21.81 -6.95 17.37
C ALA A 185 22.20 -6.23 18.68
N ARG A 186 21.21 -5.86 19.52
CA ARG A 186 21.42 -5.25 20.84
C ARG A 186 22.14 -6.19 21.81
N GLU A 187 21.72 -7.46 21.90
CA GLU A 187 22.32 -8.49 22.77
C GLU A 187 23.83 -8.57 22.55
N GLY A 188 24.26 -8.64 21.29
CA GLY A 188 25.68 -8.71 20.93
C GLY A 188 26.52 -7.50 21.34
N LEU A 189 25.90 -6.32 21.54
CA LEU A 189 26.61 -5.13 22.05
C LEU A 189 26.84 -5.21 23.57
N PHE A 190 25.88 -5.74 24.31
CA PHE A 190 26.09 -6.01 25.73
C PHE A 190 27.06 -7.18 25.93
N TRP A 191 26.95 -8.23 25.12
CA TRP A 191 27.72 -9.48 25.21
C TRP A 191 28.45 -9.78 23.88
N PRO A 192 29.67 -9.23 23.69
CA PRO A 192 30.43 -9.35 22.44
C PRO A 192 30.68 -10.79 21.97
N ASP A 193 30.76 -11.77 22.87
CA ASP A 193 30.90 -13.20 22.51
C ASP A 193 29.73 -13.74 21.66
N LEU A 194 28.56 -13.10 21.76
CA LEU A 194 27.35 -13.44 21.00
C LEU A 194 27.07 -12.45 19.86
N ALA A 195 28.00 -11.53 19.57
CA ALA A 195 27.82 -10.52 18.55
C ALA A 195 27.56 -11.14 17.17
N THR A 196 26.58 -10.55 16.49
CA THR A 196 26.25 -10.85 15.09
C THR A 196 26.81 -9.76 14.19
N THR A 197 26.78 -9.97 12.87
CA THR A 197 27.13 -8.91 11.92
C THR A 197 26.25 -7.68 12.12
N GLU A 198 24.97 -7.88 12.40
CA GLU A 198 23.99 -6.84 12.73
C GLU A 198 24.36 -6.07 14.00
N SER A 199 24.89 -6.75 15.03
CA SER A 199 25.42 -6.08 16.24
C SER A 199 26.53 -5.10 15.88
N THR A 200 27.50 -5.51 15.07
CA THR A 200 28.61 -4.65 14.64
C THR A 200 28.14 -3.49 13.77
N ARG A 201 27.18 -3.72 12.87
CA ARG A 201 26.57 -2.65 12.05
C ARG A 201 25.83 -1.64 12.94
N LEU A 202 25.04 -2.12 13.90
CA LEU A 202 24.32 -1.28 14.86
C LEU A 202 25.27 -0.42 15.70
N ALA A 203 26.41 -0.96 16.15
CA ALA A 203 27.42 -0.18 16.87
C ALA A 203 27.92 1.04 16.06
N LEU A 204 28.20 0.86 14.76
CA LEU A 204 28.65 1.95 13.89
C LEU A 204 27.55 2.98 13.63
N LEU A 205 26.30 2.53 13.42
CA LEU A 205 25.15 3.41 13.25
C LEU A 205 24.86 4.23 14.51
N CYS A 206 24.90 3.60 15.68
CA CYS A 206 24.77 4.31 16.96
C CYS A 206 25.86 5.37 17.15
N LEU A 207 27.07 5.08 16.65
CA LEU A 207 28.20 6.01 16.69
C LEU A 207 28.01 7.19 15.73
N GLU A 208 27.53 6.94 14.50
CA GLU A 208 27.24 7.98 13.50
C GLU A 208 26.17 8.97 13.98
N HIS A 209 25.16 8.46 14.69
CA HIS A 209 24.09 9.26 15.29
C HIS A 209 24.44 9.80 16.69
N ALA A 210 25.63 9.52 17.22
CA ALA A 210 26.02 9.99 18.54
C ALA A 210 26.35 11.49 18.52
N PRO A 211 25.93 12.27 19.54
CA PRO A 211 26.24 13.68 19.61
C PRO A 211 27.77 13.90 19.69
N GLY A 212 28.29 14.78 18.84
CA GLY A 212 29.71 15.06 18.69
C GLY A 212 30.45 14.17 17.67
N TRP A 213 29.75 13.28 16.95
CA TRP A 213 30.34 12.56 15.82
C TRP A 213 30.66 13.54 14.67
N ASP A 214 31.93 13.59 14.26
CA ASP A 214 32.34 14.36 13.09
C ASP A 214 32.15 13.53 11.82
N THR A 215 31.27 14.00 10.93
CA THR A 215 31.01 13.38 9.62
C THR A 215 32.26 13.28 8.74
N ALA A 216 33.36 13.98 9.03
CA ALA A 216 34.64 13.81 8.35
C ALA A 216 35.36 12.49 8.74
N VAL A 217 34.92 11.78 9.77
CA VAL A 217 35.48 10.48 10.17
C VAL A 217 34.90 9.37 9.32
N HIS A 218 35.74 8.84 8.42
CA HIS A 218 35.36 7.82 7.47
C HIS A 218 35.72 6.40 7.97
N LEU A 219 34.71 5.63 8.42
CA LEU A 219 34.88 4.22 8.84
C LEU A 219 34.09 3.26 7.92
N GLU A 220 34.77 2.21 7.45
CA GLU A 220 34.17 1.11 6.68
C GLU A 220 34.23 -0.19 7.46
N LEU A 221 33.11 -0.91 7.58
CA LEU A 221 33.07 -2.27 8.07
C LEU A 221 33.07 -3.24 6.90
N ARG A 222 33.98 -4.21 6.89
CA ARG A 222 34.07 -5.24 5.84
C ARG A 222 34.08 -6.65 6.41
N ALA A 223 33.48 -7.57 5.67
CA ALA A 223 33.52 -8.99 5.99
C ALA A 223 34.85 -9.61 5.58
N THR A 224 35.34 -10.59 6.34
CA THR A 224 36.42 -11.56 6.04
C THR A 224 37.82 -11.01 5.81
N ASN A 225 38.01 -10.02 4.93
CA ASN A 225 39.30 -9.40 4.63
C ASN A 225 39.13 -7.93 4.17
N ALA A 226 40.25 -7.22 3.98
CA ALA A 226 40.24 -5.80 3.58
C ALA A 226 39.62 -5.51 2.20
N ARG A 227 39.45 -6.54 1.34
CA ARG A 227 38.75 -6.45 0.05
C ARG A 227 37.37 -7.10 0.07
N GLY A 228 36.93 -7.64 1.22
CA GLY A 228 35.66 -8.32 1.34
C GLY A 228 34.48 -7.37 1.29
N ASN A 229 33.28 -7.96 1.32
CA ASN A 229 32.04 -7.24 1.13
C ASN A 229 31.90 -6.09 2.15
N LEU A 230 31.47 -4.92 1.68
CA LEU A 230 31.20 -3.77 2.53
C LEU A 230 29.90 -4.03 3.30
N LEU A 231 29.99 -4.12 4.62
CA LEU A 231 28.87 -4.40 5.51
C LEU A 231 28.20 -3.13 6.05
N GLN A 232 28.99 -2.08 6.29
CA GLN A 232 28.51 -0.76 6.74
C GLN A 232 29.55 0.32 6.44
N LYS A 233 29.10 1.55 6.25
CA LYS A 233 29.94 2.73 6.05
C LYS A 233 29.36 3.89 6.84
N ILE A 234 30.19 4.65 7.54
CA ILE A 234 29.79 5.90 8.23
C ILE A 234 30.76 7.03 7.89
N GLY A 235 30.25 8.25 7.77
CA GLY A 235 31.04 9.45 7.39
C GLY A 235 31.08 9.78 5.88
N SER A 236 31.55 11.00 5.57
CA SER A 236 31.59 11.60 4.23
C SER A 236 32.84 11.21 3.44
N ALA A 237 32.66 10.84 2.16
CA ALA A 237 33.69 10.21 1.32
C ALA A 237 34.76 11.16 0.74
N THR A 238 34.71 12.46 1.05
CA THR A 238 35.40 13.49 0.26
C THR A 238 36.86 13.76 0.66
N GLN A 239 37.36 13.33 1.84
CA GLN A 239 38.79 13.44 2.19
C GLN A 239 39.32 12.29 3.08
N PRO A 240 40.61 11.87 2.90
CA PRO A 240 41.29 10.87 3.73
C PRO A 240 41.58 11.36 5.17
N PRO A 241 41.81 10.44 6.15
CA PRO A 241 42.16 9.04 5.95
C PRO A 241 40.99 8.06 6.06
N ARG A 242 40.97 7.05 5.19
CA ARG A 242 39.99 5.95 5.24
C ARG A 242 40.43 4.94 6.28
N ARG A 243 39.56 4.63 7.24
CA ARG A 243 39.78 3.57 8.23
C ARG A 243 38.82 2.44 7.93
N MET A 244 39.32 1.22 7.99
CA MET A 244 38.55 0.03 7.69
C MET A 244 38.64 -0.94 8.86
N LEU A 245 37.49 -1.37 9.35
CA LEU A 245 37.32 -2.41 10.33
C LEU A 245 36.95 -3.70 9.59
N VAL A 246 37.82 -4.69 9.63
CA VAL A 246 37.57 -6.01 9.03
C VAL A 246 37.10 -6.95 10.13
N HIS A 247 35.96 -7.60 9.93
CA HIS A 247 35.45 -8.64 10.81
C HIS A 247 35.72 -10.02 10.19
N SER A 248 36.66 -10.77 10.76
CA SER A 248 37.04 -12.13 10.33
C SER A 248 36.82 -13.16 11.46
N THR A 249 37.08 -14.43 11.17
CA THR A 249 37.05 -15.52 12.18
C THR A 249 38.11 -15.34 13.27
N GLU A 250 39.18 -14.58 12.98
CA GLU A 250 40.27 -14.28 13.92
C GLU A 250 40.00 -13.01 14.75
N GLY A 251 38.86 -12.35 14.55
CA GLY A 251 38.45 -11.15 15.29
C GLY A 251 38.31 -9.90 14.42
N PHE A 252 38.40 -8.74 15.06
CA PHE A 252 38.36 -7.42 14.43
C PHE A 252 39.78 -6.92 14.16
N GLN A 253 40.06 -6.53 12.92
CA GLN A 253 41.33 -5.93 12.55
C GLN A 253 41.12 -4.56 11.91
N VAL A 254 41.89 -3.57 12.38
CA VAL A 254 41.81 -2.19 11.88
C VAL A 254 42.88 -1.95 10.84
N PHE A 255 42.47 -1.39 9.70
CA PHE A 255 43.35 -0.95 8.62
C PHE A 255 43.31 0.57 8.47
N LYS A 256 44.48 1.15 8.22
CA LYS A 256 44.67 2.54 7.81
C LYS A 256 45.33 2.54 6.44
N ASP A 257 44.64 3.11 5.45
CA ASP A 257 45.19 3.29 4.09
C ASP A 257 45.77 1.98 3.50
N GLY A 258 45.14 0.84 3.82
CA GLY A 258 45.53 -0.49 3.34
C GLY A 258 46.51 -1.28 4.21
N ALA A 259 47.11 -0.66 5.24
CA ALA A 259 48.00 -1.33 6.18
C ALA A 259 47.30 -1.66 7.51
N PRO A 260 47.53 -2.83 8.12
CA PRO A 260 46.99 -3.17 9.43
C PRO A 260 47.63 -2.28 10.51
N LEU A 261 46.81 -1.67 11.36
CA LEU A 261 47.25 -0.87 12.51
C LEU A 261 47.59 -1.74 13.72
N GLN A 262 46.95 -2.91 13.84
CA GLN A 262 47.12 -3.85 14.93
C GLN A 262 46.87 -5.29 14.48
N ALA A 263 47.29 -6.25 15.32
CA ALA A 263 46.90 -7.64 15.19
C ALA A 263 45.38 -7.80 15.41
N PRO A 264 44.74 -8.84 14.85
CA PRO A 264 43.33 -9.12 15.12
C PRO A 264 43.06 -9.22 16.62
N ASP A 265 42.04 -8.51 17.09
CA ASP A 265 41.56 -8.56 18.48
C ASP A 265 40.06 -8.90 18.48
N HIS A 266 39.62 -9.72 19.43
CA HIS A 266 38.21 -10.07 19.58
C HIS A 266 37.37 -8.96 20.24
N ASP A 267 38.00 -7.89 20.73
CA ASP A 267 37.30 -6.73 21.30
C ASP A 267 36.83 -5.74 20.22
N LEU A 268 35.52 -5.78 19.91
CA LEU A 268 34.85 -4.84 19.00
C LEU A 268 35.07 -3.37 19.42
N TYR A 269 34.93 -3.07 20.71
CA TYR A 269 35.01 -1.67 21.18
C TYR A 269 36.45 -1.19 21.17
N GLY A 270 37.41 -2.07 21.49
CA GLY A 270 38.83 -1.80 21.29
C GLY A 270 39.13 -1.46 19.83
N ALA A 271 38.69 -2.30 18.89
CA ALA A 271 38.94 -2.09 17.47
C ALA A 271 38.27 -0.82 16.91
N ILE A 272 37.04 -0.48 17.31
CA ILE A 272 36.41 0.79 16.94
C ILE A 272 37.16 1.97 17.57
N PHE A 273 37.52 1.88 18.85
CA PHE A 273 38.28 2.92 19.55
C PHE A 273 39.59 3.19 18.81
N ASP A 274 40.33 2.15 18.45
CA ASP A 274 41.58 2.22 17.70
C ASP A 274 41.41 2.78 16.29
N ALA A 275 40.29 2.47 15.63
CA ALA A 275 39.96 3.03 14.32
C ALA A 275 39.73 4.55 14.34
N ILE A 276 39.12 5.08 15.41
CA ILE A 276 38.88 6.53 15.57
C ILE A 276 40.20 7.21 15.93
N SER A 277 40.56 8.32 15.26
CA SER A 277 41.83 9.00 15.58
C SER A 277 41.78 9.70 16.95
N PRO A 278 42.92 9.84 17.68
CA PRO A 278 42.96 10.42 19.03
C PRO A 278 42.30 11.82 19.15
N ARG A 279 42.44 12.67 18.12
CA ARG A 279 41.78 13.99 18.08
C ARG A 279 40.26 13.91 18.24
N TYR A 280 39.62 12.93 17.59
CA TYR A 280 38.16 12.78 17.60
C TYR A 280 37.66 12.07 18.85
N ARG A 281 38.49 11.19 19.43
CA ARG A 281 38.22 10.61 20.75
C ARG A 281 38.10 11.72 21.79
N LEU A 282 39.01 12.71 21.76
CA LEU A 282 38.96 13.89 22.64
C LEU A 282 37.70 14.74 22.40
N THR A 283 37.34 15.04 21.14
CA THR A 283 36.13 15.81 20.81
C THR A 283 34.85 15.13 21.30
N MET A 284 34.80 13.80 21.27
CA MET A 284 33.67 13.02 21.74
C MET A 284 33.71 12.71 23.25
N GLY A 285 34.77 13.13 23.96
CA GLY A 285 34.95 12.82 25.38
C GLY A 285 35.23 11.34 25.67
N LEU A 286 35.79 10.60 24.71
CA LEU A 286 36.10 9.17 24.82
C LEU A 286 37.51 8.97 25.37
N ALA A 287 37.63 8.76 26.68
CA ALA A 287 38.93 8.55 27.34
C ALA A 287 39.53 7.17 27.03
N ASP A 288 38.70 6.14 26.96
CA ASP A 288 39.08 4.75 26.72
C ASP A 288 37.98 3.98 25.96
N LYS A 289 38.23 2.69 25.71
CA LYS A 289 37.28 1.79 25.04
C LYS A 289 35.99 1.57 25.85
N ASP A 290 36.05 1.69 27.18
CA ASP A 290 34.89 1.53 28.04
C ASP A 290 33.97 2.76 27.96
N ALA A 291 34.53 3.97 27.85
CA ALA A 291 33.78 5.19 27.57
C ALA A 291 33.05 5.11 26.21
N LEU A 292 33.72 4.57 25.18
CA LEU A 292 33.09 4.31 23.87
C LEU A 292 31.95 3.30 23.99
N ARG A 293 32.18 2.20 24.73
CA ARG A 293 31.14 1.20 24.99
C ARG A 293 29.93 1.83 25.66
N GLN A 294 30.13 2.58 26.74
CA GLN A 294 29.03 3.26 27.44
C GLN A 294 28.28 4.25 26.54
N ARG A 295 29.00 4.97 25.67
CA ARG A 295 28.40 5.87 24.69
C ARG A 295 27.48 5.12 23.72
N ILE A 296 27.96 4.03 23.13
CA ILE A 296 27.15 3.20 22.22
C ILE A 296 25.96 2.59 22.94
N LEU A 297 26.15 2.03 24.15
CA LEU A 297 25.05 1.43 24.92
C LEU A 297 23.99 2.47 25.32
N SER A 298 24.37 3.71 25.66
CA SER A 298 23.40 4.77 25.97
C SER A 298 22.49 5.12 24.78
N MET A 299 22.97 4.92 23.55
CA MET A 299 22.19 5.15 22.34
C MET A 299 21.12 4.06 22.11
N LEU A 300 21.25 2.90 22.76
CA LEU A 300 20.28 1.81 22.65
C LEU A 300 18.97 2.09 23.40
N ALA A 301 18.93 3.12 24.26
CA ALA A 301 17.70 3.56 24.94
C ALA A 301 16.67 4.24 24.00
N ARG A 302 17.03 4.44 22.73
CA ARG A 302 16.15 5.00 21.69
C ARG A 302 15.01 4.04 21.33
N PRO A 303 13.89 4.55 20.77
CA PRO A 303 12.79 3.72 20.30
C PRO A 303 13.19 2.66 19.28
N ASP A 304 12.57 1.48 19.37
CA ASP A 304 12.87 0.33 18.51
C ASP A 304 12.64 0.61 17.03
N HIS A 305 11.62 1.40 16.68
CA HIS A 305 11.40 1.83 15.30
C HIS A 305 12.57 2.69 14.77
N GLU A 306 13.22 3.50 15.61
CA GLU A 306 14.34 4.35 15.19
C GLU A 306 15.59 3.50 14.95
N LEU A 307 15.92 2.61 15.90
CA LEU A 307 17.06 1.70 15.78
C LEU A 307 16.87 0.66 14.67
N GLY A 308 15.64 0.17 14.49
CA GLY A 308 15.24 -0.68 13.37
C GLY A 308 15.35 0.07 12.04
N THR A 309 14.88 1.32 11.97
CA THR A 309 15.07 2.16 10.78
C THR A 309 16.56 2.31 10.48
N TRP A 310 17.42 2.60 11.46
CA TRP A 310 18.86 2.70 11.20
C TRP A 310 19.45 1.40 10.65
N LEU A 311 19.12 0.26 11.28
CA LEU A 311 19.71 -1.03 10.92
C LEU A 311 19.22 -1.55 9.55
N TRP A 312 17.95 -1.29 9.20
CA TRP A 312 17.26 -1.86 8.04
C TRP A 312 17.09 -0.89 6.87
N SER A 313 17.01 0.43 7.11
CA SER A 313 16.94 1.45 6.05
C SER A 313 18.32 1.98 5.61
N ALA A 314 19.39 1.60 6.32
CA ALA A 314 20.76 1.89 5.90
C ALA A 314 21.19 1.00 4.72
N GLN A 315 20.63 1.27 3.54
CA GLN A 315 21.42 1.14 2.30
C GLN A 315 22.47 2.28 2.32
N PRO A 316 23.71 2.04 1.86
CA PRO A 316 24.75 3.07 1.85
C PRO A 316 24.27 4.30 1.06
N ARG A 317 23.91 5.38 1.76
CA ARG A 317 23.31 6.58 1.16
C ARG A 317 24.26 7.27 0.17
N ASN A 318 24.02 6.96 -1.10
CA ASN A 318 24.04 7.70 -2.36
C ASN A 318 25.11 8.79 -2.63
N TRP A 319 25.76 8.63 -3.79
CA TRP A 319 26.30 9.72 -4.59
C TRP A 319 25.20 10.76 -4.89
N SER A 320 25.59 12.03 -4.81
CA SER A 320 24.76 13.23 -4.85
C SER A 320 24.61 13.84 -6.25
N TYR A 321 23.50 14.53 -6.50
CA TYR A 321 23.42 15.97 -6.82
C TYR A 321 21.94 16.32 -7.04
N SER A 322 21.26 16.99 -6.10
CA SER A 322 21.18 18.44 -5.86
C SER A 322 20.21 19.19 -6.79
N GLY A 323 19.16 19.74 -6.20
CA GLY A 323 18.22 20.65 -6.86
C GLY A 323 16.90 20.75 -6.09
N ARG A 324 16.88 21.59 -5.05
CA ARG A 324 15.76 22.01 -4.17
C ARG A 324 14.44 22.27 -4.91
N LEU A 325 13.24 22.34 -4.32
CA LEU A 325 12.56 21.97 -3.05
C LEU A 325 11.12 22.46 -3.24
N LEU A 326 10.11 21.73 -2.75
CA LEU A 326 9.00 22.26 -1.93
C LEU A 326 8.00 21.15 -1.58
N GLY A 327 7.80 20.93 -0.27
CA GLY A 327 6.63 20.26 0.28
C GLY A 327 6.73 18.75 0.41
N GLY A 328 6.47 18.22 1.61
CA GLY A 328 6.35 16.79 1.83
C GLY A 328 6.46 16.41 3.29
N SER A 329 5.35 16.56 4.01
CA SER A 329 5.15 16.29 5.44
C SER A 329 5.50 14.86 5.84
N GLY A 330 6.58 14.68 6.62
CA GLY A 330 6.79 13.48 7.43
C GLY A 330 6.22 13.71 8.83
N ARG A 331 5.01 13.22 9.09
CA ARG A 331 4.41 13.21 10.44
C ARG A 331 5.24 12.33 11.37
N SER A 332 6.20 12.94 12.08
CA SER A 332 6.83 12.33 13.26
C SER A 332 5.86 12.40 14.44
N ARG A 333 5.20 11.29 14.78
CA ARG A 333 4.59 11.09 16.10
C ARG A 333 5.70 10.88 17.13
N GLY A 334 6.26 11.98 17.64
CA GLY A 334 7.14 12.02 18.81
C GLY A 334 6.43 12.68 19.98
N TYR A 335 6.03 11.90 20.99
CA TYR A 335 5.64 12.47 22.27
C TYR A 335 6.87 13.07 22.97
N ALA A 336 6.76 14.35 23.33
CA ALA A 336 7.72 15.06 24.16
C ALA A 336 7.89 14.40 25.54
N GLY A 337 9.11 14.46 26.07
CA GLY A 337 9.49 13.88 27.35
C GLY A 337 8.73 14.47 28.55
N VAL A 338 8.42 13.62 29.52
CA VAL A 338 7.85 14.03 30.81
C VAL A 338 8.98 14.26 31.80
N SER A 339 9.21 15.52 32.13
CA SER A 339 9.88 16.01 33.34
C SER A 339 8.87 16.09 34.52
N PRO A 340 9.31 16.28 35.78
CA PRO A 340 8.67 15.77 37.01
C PRO A 340 7.39 16.50 37.48
N ALA A 341 6.36 16.56 36.65
CA ALA A 341 5.05 17.13 36.95
C ALA A 341 3.94 16.07 37.10
N ALA A 342 4.26 14.84 37.51
CA ALA A 342 3.28 13.75 37.64
C ALA A 342 2.19 13.95 38.73
N SER A 343 2.12 15.13 39.36
CA SER A 343 1.06 15.56 40.26
C SER A 343 0.42 16.90 39.89
N SER A 344 0.75 17.51 38.74
CA SER A 344 0.10 18.75 38.29
C SER A 344 -1.33 18.46 37.77
N GLN A 345 -2.24 19.42 37.94
CA GLN A 345 -3.60 19.31 37.40
C GLN A 345 -3.59 19.13 35.86
N GLU A 346 -2.58 19.70 35.20
CA GLU A 346 -2.32 19.53 33.76
C GLU A 346 -2.03 18.06 33.40
N ALA A 347 -1.14 17.39 34.14
CA ALA A 347 -0.83 15.98 33.90
C ALA A 347 -2.05 15.07 34.12
N ARG A 348 -2.89 15.39 35.11
CA ARG A 348 -4.16 14.68 35.36
C ARG A 348 -5.16 14.86 34.21
N TYR A 349 -5.28 16.08 33.69
CA TYR A 349 -6.09 16.35 32.50
C TYR A 349 -5.61 15.55 31.28
N ARG A 350 -4.29 15.54 31.04
CA ARG A 350 -3.69 14.80 29.91
C ARG A 350 -3.73 13.28 30.07
N ASN A 351 -3.91 12.76 31.29
CA ASN A 351 -4.21 11.34 31.49
C ASN A 351 -5.65 10.97 31.09
N LEU A 352 -6.60 11.90 31.23
CA LEU A 352 -7.98 11.71 30.77
C LEU A 352 -8.07 11.83 29.25
N TYR A 353 -7.35 12.82 28.68
CA TYR A 353 -7.33 13.13 27.25
C TYR A 353 -5.89 13.10 26.71
N PRO A 354 -5.38 11.92 26.31
CA PRO A 354 -3.96 11.71 25.97
C PRO A 354 -3.42 12.54 24.80
N LEU A 355 -4.30 12.98 23.90
CA LEU A 355 -3.93 13.80 22.74
C LEU A 355 -3.89 15.30 23.03
N ALA A 356 -4.35 15.74 24.21
CA ALA A 356 -4.37 17.15 24.56
C ALA A 356 -2.96 17.73 24.75
N SER A 357 -2.76 18.92 24.21
CA SER A 357 -1.52 19.68 24.41
C SER A 357 -1.45 20.26 25.83
N ALA A 358 -0.25 20.67 26.27
CA ALA A 358 -0.07 21.33 27.56
C ALA A 358 -0.84 22.67 27.63
N GLU A 359 -0.85 23.42 26.53
CA GLU A 359 -1.55 24.70 26.42
C GLU A 359 -3.07 24.53 26.47
N GLU A 360 -3.61 23.54 25.76
CA GLU A 360 -5.05 23.20 25.81
C GLU A 360 -5.48 22.78 27.21
N ALA A 361 -4.67 21.96 27.87
CA ALA A 361 -4.92 21.52 29.24
C ALA A 361 -4.95 22.71 30.20
N GLN A 362 -3.96 23.61 30.13
CA GLN A 362 -3.92 24.82 30.96
C GLN A 362 -5.10 25.76 30.68
N ALA A 363 -5.43 25.99 29.41
CA ALA A 363 -6.55 26.83 29.01
C ALA A 363 -7.89 26.28 29.53
N ARG A 364 -8.10 24.96 29.45
CA ARG A 364 -9.31 24.33 30.00
C ARG A 364 -9.40 24.38 31.51
N LEU A 365 -8.29 24.14 32.21
CA LEU A 365 -8.24 24.27 33.66
C LEU A 365 -8.56 25.70 34.10
N ALA A 366 -7.97 26.71 33.44
CA ALA A 366 -8.25 28.12 33.70
C ALA A 366 -9.71 28.49 33.40
N GLN A 367 -10.30 27.91 32.35
CA GLN A 367 -11.71 28.14 32.02
C GLN A 367 -12.65 27.60 33.11
N TRP A 368 -12.39 26.40 33.65
CA TRP A 368 -13.19 25.85 34.75
C TRP A 368 -13.09 26.71 36.02
N GLU A 369 -11.88 27.19 36.35
CA GLU A 369 -11.70 28.09 37.49
C GLU A 369 -12.42 29.42 37.27
N ALA A 370 -12.39 29.97 36.06
CA ALA A 370 -13.10 31.20 35.70
C ALA A 370 -14.63 31.04 35.74
N SER A 371 -15.17 29.84 35.47
CA SER A 371 -16.60 29.55 35.61
C SER A 371 -17.05 29.26 37.05
N GLY A 372 -16.16 29.39 38.04
CA GLY A 372 -16.47 29.19 39.46
C GLY A 372 -16.48 27.71 39.90
N THR A 373 -16.03 26.79 39.04
CA THR A 373 -15.93 25.35 39.33
C THR A 373 -14.48 24.97 39.59
N PRO A 374 -14.11 24.49 40.80
CA PRO A 374 -12.73 24.11 41.07
C PRO A 374 -12.22 23.06 40.08
N ALA A 375 -11.16 23.38 39.33
CA ALA A 375 -10.62 22.48 38.31
C ALA A 375 -10.23 21.10 38.88
N SER A 376 -9.72 21.08 40.11
CA SER A 376 -9.39 19.85 40.83
C SER A 376 -10.58 18.93 41.14
N GLU A 377 -11.77 19.50 41.37
CA GLU A 377 -13.01 18.77 41.65
C GLU A 377 -13.61 18.25 40.35
N THR A 378 -13.62 19.06 39.30
CA THR A 378 -14.03 18.67 37.94
C THR A 378 -13.18 17.51 37.43
N LEU A 379 -11.84 17.60 37.55
CA LEU A 379 -10.93 16.50 37.21
C LEU A 379 -11.24 15.22 37.99
N ARG A 380 -11.48 15.33 39.31
CA ARG A 380 -11.82 14.18 40.15
C ARG A 380 -13.16 13.54 39.73
N SER A 381 -14.12 14.36 39.34
CA SER A 381 -15.41 13.90 38.81
C SER A 381 -15.22 13.12 37.51
N LEU A 382 -14.46 13.68 36.56
CA LEU A 382 -14.14 13.04 35.28
C LEU A 382 -13.34 11.74 35.44
N GLU A 383 -12.35 11.71 36.33
CA GLU A 383 -11.58 10.50 36.66
C GLU A 383 -12.50 9.40 37.22
N ARG A 384 -13.42 9.74 38.13
CA ARG A 384 -14.42 8.79 38.65
C ARG A 384 -15.41 8.35 37.58
N ALA A 385 -15.83 9.25 36.69
CA ALA A 385 -16.69 8.92 35.56
C ALA A 385 -16.01 7.90 34.65
N LEU A 386 -14.75 8.13 34.25
CA LEU A 386 -13.97 7.19 33.44
C LEU A 386 -13.86 5.82 34.10
N GLN A 387 -13.58 5.76 35.41
CA GLN A 387 -13.51 4.48 36.13
C GLN A 387 -14.86 3.75 36.13
N ARG A 388 -15.98 4.46 36.30
CA ARG A 388 -17.33 3.87 36.24
C ARG A 388 -17.70 3.40 34.83
N ILE A 389 -17.32 4.15 33.79
CA ILE A 389 -17.49 3.74 32.39
C ILE A 389 -16.70 2.45 32.13
N LYS A 390 -15.40 2.44 32.48
CA LYS A 390 -14.54 1.26 32.32
C LYS A 390 -15.14 0.03 33.01
N HIS A 391 -15.56 0.18 34.27
CA HIS A 391 -16.18 -0.91 35.01
C HIS A 391 -17.46 -1.43 34.35
N SER A 392 -18.37 -0.53 33.97
CA SER A 392 -19.65 -0.90 33.35
C SER A 392 -19.47 -1.59 32.00
N LEU A 393 -18.55 -1.08 31.18
CA LEU A 393 -18.23 -1.69 29.88
C LEU A 393 -17.48 -3.02 30.03
N SER A 394 -16.60 -3.18 31.03
CA SER A 394 -15.96 -4.48 31.31
C SER A 394 -16.98 -5.55 31.72
N LEU A 395 -18.03 -5.17 32.45
CA LEU A 395 -19.12 -6.09 32.78
C LEU A 395 -19.95 -6.46 31.55
N TRP A 396 -20.25 -5.48 30.69
CA TRP A 396 -20.99 -5.71 29.44
C TRP A 396 -20.21 -6.56 28.42
N ALA A 397 -18.90 -6.34 28.33
CA ALA A 397 -18.00 -7.06 27.43
C ALA A 397 -17.63 -8.48 27.90
N ALA A 398 -17.96 -8.83 29.14
CA ALA A 398 -17.54 -10.09 29.73
C ALA A 398 -17.98 -11.30 28.89
N ALA A 399 -17.01 -12.11 28.49
CA ALA A 399 -17.18 -13.35 27.73
C ALA A 399 -17.67 -13.21 26.27
N ASP A 400 -17.56 -12.02 25.68
CA ASP A 400 -17.87 -11.77 24.26
C ASP A 400 -16.74 -10.98 23.58
N ALA A 401 -16.16 -11.53 22.51
CA ALA A 401 -15.02 -10.93 21.83
C ALA A 401 -15.37 -9.66 21.03
N ALA A 402 -16.59 -9.59 20.48
CA ALA A 402 -17.08 -8.42 19.74
C ALA A 402 -17.24 -7.23 20.69
N ARG A 403 -17.87 -7.47 21.85
CA ARG A 403 -18.06 -6.43 22.88
C ARG A 403 -16.76 -6.03 23.56
N GLU A 404 -15.80 -6.93 23.66
CA GLU A 404 -14.44 -6.65 24.15
C GLU A 404 -13.73 -5.62 23.26
N ALA A 405 -13.77 -5.83 21.94
CA ALA A 405 -13.22 -4.88 20.98
C ALA A 405 -13.99 -3.55 21.01
N ALA A 406 -15.33 -3.61 21.02
CA ALA A 406 -16.18 -2.41 21.09
C ALA A 406 -15.92 -1.58 22.35
N ARG A 407 -15.64 -2.21 23.50
CA ARG A 407 -15.29 -1.51 24.74
C ARG A 407 -14.07 -0.61 24.54
N GLU A 408 -13.01 -1.13 23.95
CA GLU A 408 -11.75 -0.38 23.80
C GLU A 408 -11.96 0.87 22.95
N GLU A 409 -12.74 0.74 21.87
CA GLU A 409 -13.09 1.87 20.98
C GLU A 409 -13.98 2.91 21.68
N ILE A 410 -14.97 2.48 22.46
CA ILE A 410 -15.83 3.39 23.23
C ILE A 410 -15.03 4.16 24.28
N ILE A 411 -14.10 3.50 24.98
CA ILE A 411 -13.20 4.17 25.93
C ILE A 411 -12.29 5.15 25.18
N ALA A 412 -11.71 4.75 24.05
CA ALA A 412 -10.83 5.60 23.26
C ALA A 412 -11.56 6.85 22.72
N ALA A 413 -12.82 6.69 22.27
CA ALA A 413 -13.68 7.79 21.84
C ALA A 413 -14.04 8.73 23.00
N TRP A 414 -14.36 8.20 24.19
CA TRP A 414 -14.56 9.03 25.37
C TRP A 414 -13.30 9.84 25.73
N GLN A 415 -12.12 9.22 25.60
CA GLN A 415 -10.82 9.86 25.84
C GLN A 415 -10.32 10.75 24.69
N ARG A 416 -11.10 10.90 23.61
CA ARG A 416 -10.80 11.74 22.43
C ARG A 416 -9.51 11.32 21.70
N VAL A 417 -9.25 10.03 21.66
CA VAL A 417 -8.06 9.46 21.00
C VAL A 417 -8.34 9.11 19.53
N THR A 418 -9.59 8.83 19.20
CA THR A 418 -10.05 8.41 17.87
C THR A 418 -10.33 9.63 16.97
N LEU A 419 -9.27 10.35 16.61
CA LEU A 419 -9.36 11.50 15.71
C LEU A 419 -9.50 11.05 14.25
N ARG A 420 -10.48 11.61 13.55
CA ARG A 420 -10.65 11.47 12.10
C ARG A 420 -10.55 12.84 11.43
N GLU A 421 -9.71 12.94 10.41
CA GLU A 421 -9.66 14.11 9.53
C GLU A 421 -10.77 13.98 8.49
N VAL A 422 -11.72 14.92 8.55
CA VAL A 422 -12.84 15.01 7.62
C VAL A 422 -12.59 16.20 6.70
N PRO A 423 -12.68 16.01 5.37
CA PRO A 423 -12.65 17.13 4.43
C PRO A 423 -13.65 18.22 4.86
N GLU A 424 -13.26 19.49 4.75
CA GLU A 424 -14.10 20.69 5.03
C GLU A 424 -14.45 20.95 6.51
N SER A 425 -14.62 19.92 7.34
CA SER A 425 -15.00 20.04 8.76
C SER A 425 -13.83 19.97 9.75
N GLY A 426 -12.61 19.64 9.28
CA GLY A 426 -11.42 19.53 10.12
C GLY A 426 -11.33 18.19 10.85
N THR A 427 -10.86 18.19 12.10
CA THR A 427 -10.68 16.96 12.88
C THR A 427 -11.85 16.73 13.82
N VAL A 428 -12.52 15.58 13.70
CA VAL A 428 -13.63 15.15 14.58
C VAL A 428 -13.24 13.94 15.43
N ILE A 429 -13.97 13.72 16.53
CA ILE A 429 -13.87 12.48 17.31
C ILE A 429 -14.84 11.46 16.73
N GLN A 430 -14.31 10.31 16.32
CA GLN A 430 -15.06 9.20 15.75
C GLN A 430 -15.19 8.06 16.79
N LEU A 431 -16.33 7.39 16.82
CA LEU A 431 -16.45 6.05 17.38
C LEU A 431 -16.55 5.06 16.21
N ASN A 432 -15.50 4.24 16.04
CA ASN A 432 -15.47 3.20 15.02
C ASN A 432 -15.71 1.83 15.67
N LEU A 433 -16.75 1.15 15.24
CA LEU A 433 -17.16 -0.18 15.68
C LEU A 433 -17.34 -1.12 14.47
N ASP A 434 -16.60 -0.86 13.39
CA ASP A 434 -16.69 -1.59 12.14
C ASP A 434 -16.11 -3.00 12.30
N PHE A 435 -16.65 -3.99 11.57
CA PHE A 435 -16.12 -5.36 11.49
C PHE A 435 -16.03 -6.10 12.82
N LEU A 436 -16.85 -5.73 13.81
CA LEU A 436 -16.80 -6.33 15.13
C LEU A 436 -17.74 -7.54 15.29
N GLU A 437 -18.53 -7.88 14.27
CA GLU A 437 -19.56 -8.92 14.33
C GLU A 437 -20.65 -8.63 15.38
N LEU A 438 -20.91 -7.36 15.69
CA LEU A 438 -21.96 -6.94 16.63
C LEU A 438 -23.35 -7.27 16.09
N SER A 439 -24.22 -7.74 16.98
CA SER A 439 -25.64 -8.00 16.73
C SER A 439 -26.53 -7.01 17.48
N ASP A 440 -27.82 -6.99 17.12
CA ASP A 440 -28.84 -6.20 17.81
C ASP A 440 -28.85 -6.48 19.32
N THR A 441 -28.64 -7.74 19.72
CA THR A 441 -28.67 -8.15 21.13
C THR A 441 -27.49 -7.60 21.92
N ASP A 442 -26.35 -7.41 21.27
CA ASP A 442 -25.15 -6.85 21.90
C ASP A 442 -25.37 -5.38 22.25
N LEU A 443 -25.87 -4.59 21.28
CA LEU A 443 -26.17 -3.17 21.50
C LEU A 443 -27.43 -2.95 22.34
N ALA A 444 -28.42 -3.85 22.31
CA ALA A 444 -29.59 -3.76 23.17
C ALA A 444 -29.25 -3.99 24.66
N SER A 445 -28.20 -4.79 24.92
CA SER A 445 -27.67 -5.01 26.27
C SER A 445 -26.68 -3.94 26.74
N PHE A 446 -26.45 -2.89 25.94
CA PHE A 446 -25.50 -1.82 26.25
C PHE A 446 -25.84 -1.14 27.60
N PRO A 447 -24.86 -0.97 28.50
CA PRO A 447 -25.11 -0.49 29.85
C PRO A 447 -25.49 0.99 29.87
N ALA A 448 -26.25 1.39 30.89
CA ALA A 448 -26.48 2.80 31.17
C ALA A 448 -25.21 3.46 31.71
N LEU A 449 -24.53 4.22 30.85
CA LEU A 449 -23.37 4.99 31.24
C LEU A 449 -23.78 6.32 31.88
N ASP A 450 -23.18 6.66 33.02
CA ASP A 450 -23.30 8.00 33.65
C ASP A 450 -22.31 8.98 33.00
N ALA A 451 -22.41 9.11 31.67
CA ALA A 451 -21.60 9.97 30.83
C ALA A 451 -22.30 10.28 29.49
N ASP A 452 -22.10 11.50 29.00
CA ASP A 452 -22.43 11.88 27.63
C ASP A 452 -21.23 11.64 26.69
N PHE A 453 -21.53 11.45 25.41
CA PHE A 453 -20.56 11.37 24.32
C PHE A 453 -20.79 12.53 23.34
N ASP A 454 -21.20 13.70 23.85
CA ASP A 454 -21.53 14.89 23.05
C ASP A 454 -20.36 15.43 22.22
N HIS A 455 -19.13 15.01 22.52
CA HIS A 455 -17.93 15.35 21.72
C HIS A 455 -17.66 14.35 20.59
N VAL A 456 -18.37 13.22 20.54
CA VAL A 456 -18.31 12.27 19.42
C VAL A 456 -19.26 12.78 18.34
N HIS A 457 -18.68 13.16 17.20
CA HIS A 457 -19.44 13.71 16.08
C HIS A 457 -19.61 12.69 14.95
N GLU A 458 -18.83 11.60 14.96
CA GLU A 458 -18.93 10.54 13.97
C GLU A 458 -19.11 9.17 14.62
N LEU A 459 -20.08 8.39 14.14
CA LEU A 459 -20.31 7.00 14.51
C LEU A 459 -20.21 6.12 13.25
N SER A 460 -19.39 5.08 13.31
CA SER A 460 -19.26 4.06 12.28
C SER A 460 -19.49 2.68 12.90
N VAL A 461 -20.41 1.90 12.34
CA VAL A 461 -20.72 0.51 12.75
C VAL A 461 -20.81 -0.40 11.53
N GLU A 462 -20.00 -0.14 10.51
CA GLU A 462 -20.05 -0.83 9.23
C GLU A 462 -19.80 -2.34 9.35
N ARG A 463 -20.41 -3.12 8.46
CA ARG A 463 -20.18 -4.57 8.35
C ARG A 463 -20.45 -5.33 9.65
N ASN A 464 -21.54 -4.96 10.33
CA ASN A 464 -22.12 -5.69 11.46
C ASN A 464 -23.49 -6.26 11.10
N SER A 465 -23.98 -7.24 11.86
CA SER A 465 -25.30 -7.86 11.61
C SER A 465 -26.43 -7.11 12.33
N LEU A 466 -26.46 -5.79 12.16
CA LEU A 466 -27.43 -4.90 12.83
C LEU A 466 -28.65 -4.65 11.94
N THR A 467 -29.85 -4.77 12.52
CA THR A 467 -31.12 -4.44 11.86
C THR A 467 -31.70 -3.10 12.30
N HIS A 468 -31.27 -2.61 13.47
CA HIS A 468 -31.65 -1.32 14.04
C HIS A 468 -30.56 -0.83 15.00
N LEU A 469 -30.60 0.46 15.37
CA LEU A 469 -29.77 1.03 16.44
C LEU A 469 -30.60 1.10 17.73
N PRO A 470 -30.27 0.33 18.78
CA PRO A 470 -31.04 0.35 20.02
C PRO A 470 -30.97 1.69 20.75
N ASN A 471 -32.11 2.19 21.24
CA ASN A 471 -32.20 3.43 22.02
C ASN A 471 -31.28 3.46 23.25
N ALA A 472 -31.02 2.29 23.86
CA ALA A 472 -30.12 2.16 25.00
C ALA A 472 -28.69 2.61 24.67
N PHE A 473 -28.25 2.40 23.43
CA PHE A 473 -26.97 2.84 22.90
C PHE A 473 -27.04 4.30 22.41
N MET A 474 -28.04 4.62 21.57
CA MET A 474 -28.11 5.93 20.90
C MET A 474 -28.31 7.13 21.82
N ARG A 475 -28.95 6.95 23.00
CA ARG A 475 -29.16 8.06 23.94
C ARG A 475 -27.89 8.75 24.44
N HIS A 476 -26.72 8.14 24.26
CA HIS A 476 -25.43 8.67 24.69
C HIS A 476 -24.80 9.63 23.67
N PHE A 477 -25.26 9.60 22.40
CA PHE A 477 -24.67 10.32 21.27
C PHE A 477 -25.64 11.38 20.73
N THR A 478 -25.74 12.54 21.40
CA THR A 478 -26.77 13.54 21.08
C THR A 478 -26.37 14.55 20.01
N ARG A 479 -25.09 14.58 19.62
CA ARG A 479 -24.49 15.56 18.67
C ARG A 479 -23.78 14.90 17.50
N LEU A 480 -24.29 13.76 17.05
CA LEU A 480 -23.77 13.11 15.85
C LEU A 480 -24.01 14.02 14.63
N GLN A 481 -22.96 14.20 13.86
CA GLN A 481 -22.99 14.89 12.57
C GLN A 481 -22.81 13.90 11.42
N ARG A 482 -22.13 12.78 11.68
CA ARG A 482 -21.75 11.81 10.65
C ARG A 482 -22.05 10.40 11.14
N VAL A 483 -22.79 9.63 10.35
CA VAL A 483 -23.16 8.26 10.71
C VAL A 483 -22.94 7.34 9.51
N SER A 484 -22.20 6.24 9.71
CA SER A 484 -22.02 5.18 8.72
C SER A 484 -22.52 3.83 9.24
N LEU A 485 -23.48 3.26 8.52
CA LEU A 485 -24.16 1.98 8.78
C LEU A 485 -24.06 1.06 7.55
N ASN A 486 -23.00 1.23 6.76
CA ASN A 486 -22.80 0.50 5.51
C ASN A 486 -22.71 -1.02 5.73
N SER A 487 -23.26 -1.81 4.82
CA SER A 487 -23.16 -3.27 4.80
C SER A 487 -23.69 -3.93 6.09
N CYS A 488 -24.82 -3.45 6.57
CA CYS A 488 -25.56 -4.00 7.70
C CYS A 488 -26.83 -4.73 7.21
N GLN A 489 -27.86 -4.83 8.05
CA GLN A 489 -29.13 -5.50 7.74
C GLN A 489 -30.35 -4.60 8.03
N PHE A 490 -30.18 -3.28 7.93
CA PHE A 490 -31.28 -2.32 8.18
C PHE A 490 -32.36 -2.46 7.12
N THR A 491 -33.62 -2.47 7.58
CA THR A 491 -34.81 -2.47 6.71
C THR A 491 -35.55 -1.12 6.75
N GLN A 492 -35.21 -0.25 7.70
CA GLN A 492 -35.76 1.08 7.89
C GLN A 492 -34.65 2.07 8.28
N LEU A 493 -34.86 3.35 8.03
CA LEU A 493 -33.97 4.40 8.52
C LEU A 493 -33.98 4.45 10.07
N PRO A 494 -32.84 4.71 10.72
CA PRO A 494 -32.78 4.80 12.17
C PRO A 494 -33.48 6.07 12.66
N GLU A 495 -34.08 6.00 13.84
CA GLU A 495 -34.61 7.18 14.52
C GLU A 495 -33.51 7.87 15.35
N ASN A 496 -33.70 9.17 15.63
CA ASN A 496 -32.90 9.91 16.63
C ASN A 496 -31.39 9.99 16.36
N LEU A 497 -30.95 10.02 15.09
CA LEU A 497 -29.55 10.28 14.74
C LEU A 497 -29.05 11.70 15.06
N GLY A 498 -29.96 12.63 15.36
CA GLY A 498 -29.66 14.03 15.66
C GLY A 498 -30.01 14.98 14.50
N ALA A 499 -30.43 16.20 14.83
CA ALA A 499 -30.83 17.20 13.82
C ALA A 499 -29.64 17.86 13.11
N ASP A 500 -28.43 17.75 13.67
CA ASP A 500 -27.18 18.31 13.13
C ASP A 500 -26.48 17.34 12.17
N LEU A 501 -27.16 16.27 11.74
CA LEU A 501 -26.61 15.25 10.86
C LEU A 501 -26.32 15.83 9.46
N SER A 502 -25.06 15.79 9.05
CA SER A 502 -24.55 16.25 7.76
C SER A 502 -24.12 15.12 6.82
N PHE A 503 -23.83 13.93 7.36
CA PHE A 503 -23.45 12.75 6.55
C PHE A 503 -24.17 11.50 7.04
N LEU A 504 -24.83 10.79 6.14
CA LEU A 504 -25.47 9.50 6.40
C LEU A 504 -25.10 8.51 5.29
N ASP A 505 -24.38 7.44 5.65
CA ASP A 505 -24.16 6.29 4.77
C ASP A 505 -24.91 5.07 5.29
N MET A 506 -25.82 4.55 4.46
CA MET A 506 -26.55 3.31 4.69
C MET A 506 -26.51 2.40 3.44
N ALA A 507 -25.44 2.49 2.65
CA ALA A 507 -25.26 1.63 1.49
C ALA A 507 -25.26 0.13 1.89
N ASN A 508 -25.62 -0.73 0.95
CA ASN A 508 -25.62 -2.20 1.09
C ASN A 508 -26.46 -2.69 2.29
N ASN A 509 -27.69 -2.18 2.41
CA ASN A 509 -28.67 -2.62 3.40
C ASN A 509 -29.91 -3.22 2.70
N GLN A 510 -31.04 -3.34 3.40
CA GLN A 510 -32.30 -3.88 2.89
C GLN A 510 -33.43 -2.86 3.05
N LEU A 511 -33.13 -1.57 2.93
CA LEU A 511 -34.09 -0.49 3.09
C LEU A 511 -35.18 -0.54 2.02
N VAL A 512 -36.43 -0.42 2.45
CA VAL A 512 -37.60 -0.23 1.57
C VAL A 512 -38.19 1.14 1.84
N TRP A 513 -38.33 1.96 0.80
CA TRP A 513 -38.79 3.33 0.96
C TRP A 513 -40.30 3.40 1.19
N ASN A 514 -40.73 4.19 2.18
CA ASN A 514 -42.13 4.33 2.59
C ASN A 514 -42.35 5.70 3.27
N PRO A 515 -43.61 6.11 3.55
CA PRO A 515 -43.89 7.41 4.17
C PRO A 515 -43.22 7.64 5.52
N ASN A 516 -42.98 6.58 6.31
CA ASN A 516 -42.26 6.70 7.59
C ASN A 516 -40.78 7.00 7.36
N ALA A 517 -40.15 6.32 6.40
CA ALA A 517 -38.76 6.62 6.00
C ALA A 517 -38.63 8.07 5.50
N GLN A 518 -39.58 8.56 4.70
CA GLN A 518 -39.60 9.95 4.26
C GLN A 518 -39.70 10.93 5.45
N ALA A 519 -40.61 10.69 6.39
CA ALA A 519 -40.76 11.54 7.57
C ALA A 519 -39.50 11.58 8.45
N LEU A 520 -38.74 10.48 8.51
CA LEU A 520 -37.44 10.44 9.19
C LEU A 520 -36.38 11.23 8.43
N LEU A 521 -36.31 11.09 7.10
CA LEU A 521 -35.38 11.85 6.25
C LEU A 521 -35.61 13.37 6.37
N ASP A 522 -36.87 13.80 6.37
CA ASP A 522 -37.25 15.21 6.55
C ASP A 522 -36.80 15.79 7.92
N GLY A 523 -36.49 14.92 8.88
CA GLY A 523 -35.93 15.28 10.19
C GLY A 523 -34.44 15.65 10.16
N TYR A 524 -33.75 15.53 9.02
CA TYR A 524 -32.32 15.80 8.86
C TYR A 524 -32.03 16.96 7.88
N PRO A 525 -32.47 18.19 8.17
CA PRO A 525 -32.39 19.31 7.22
C PRO A 525 -30.95 19.80 6.93
N GLN A 526 -29.97 19.40 7.75
CA GLN A 526 -28.55 19.77 7.59
C GLN A 526 -27.76 18.75 6.75
N LEU A 527 -28.43 17.74 6.18
CA LEU A 527 -27.76 16.66 5.46
C LEU A 527 -27.08 17.19 4.20
N MET A 528 -25.76 17.00 4.12
CA MET A 528 -24.92 17.36 2.98
C MET A 528 -24.56 16.15 2.12
N THR A 529 -24.51 14.96 2.70
CA THR A 529 -24.25 13.70 1.99
C THR A 529 -25.19 12.60 2.44
N LEU A 530 -25.85 11.97 1.47
CA LEU A 530 -26.73 10.83 1.66
C LEU A 530 -26.32 9.69 0.73
N SER A 531 -25.99 8.54 1.30
CA SER A 531 -25.72 7.30 0.56
C SER A 531 -26.72 6.23 0.98
N LEU A 532 -27.52 5.77 0.03
CA LEU A 532 -28.48 4.66 0.17
C LEU A 532 -28.23 3.57 -0.88
N SER A 533 -27.08 3.55 -1.55
CA SER A 533 -26.83 2.62 -2.66
C SER A 533 -27.00 1.16 -2.28
N ASN A 534 -27.33 0.33 -3.27
CA ASN A 534 -27.57 -1.10 -3.09
C ASN A 534 -28.64 -1.41 -2.02
N ASN A 535 -29.77 -0.68 -2.06
CA ASN A 535 -30.95 -0.96 -1.24
C ASN A 535 -32.20 -1.13 -2.13
N PRO A 536 -33.14 -2.02 -1.82
CA PRO A 536 -34.36 -2.21 -2.61
C PRO A 536 -35.42 -1.11 -2.34
N LEU A 537 -35.08 0.15 -2.59
CA LEU A 537 -35.95 1.30 -2.28
C LEU A 537 -37.26 1.25 -3.07
N GLY A 538 -37.18 0.96 -4.38
CA GLY A 538 -38.31 0.89 -5.32
C GLY A 538 -38.90 2.27 -5.66
N THR A 539 -39.29 3.05 -4.65
CA THR A 539 -39.71 4.45 -4.78
C THR A 539 -38.59 5.39 -4.34
N PRO A 540 -38.32 6.48 -5.10
CA PRO A 540 -37.26 7.42 -4.74
C PRO A 540 -37.62 8.28 -3.51
N PRO A 541 -36.61 8.74 -2.74
CA PRO A 541 -36.81 9.77 -1.72
C PRO A 541 -37.23 11.10 -2.34
N ASP A 542 -38.07 11.86 -1.63
CA ASP A 542 -38.28 13.29 -1.90
C ASP A 542 -37.15 14.08 -1.22
N LEU A 543 -36.41 14.84 -2.01
CA LEU A 543 -35.22 15.58 -1.58
C LEU A 543 -35.51 17.07 -1.38
N SER A 544 -36.77 17.51 -1.54
CA SER A 544 -37.15 18.93 -1.50
C SER A 544 -36.84 19.61 -0.16
N SER A 545 -36.78 18.84 0.93
CA SER A 545 -36.41 19.33 2.27
C SER A 545 -34.89 19.47 2.47
N LEU A 546 -34.07 18.76 1.68
CA LEU A 546 -32.62 18.64 1.84
C LEU A 546 -31.84 19.69 1.03
N THR A 547 -32.08 20.97 1.33
CA THR A 547 -31.49 22.10 0.57
C THR A 547 -29.96 22.23 0.67
N GLN A 548 -29.32 21.53 1.62
CA GLN A 548 -27.86 21.55 1.80
C GLN A 548 -27.16 20.34 1.16
N LEU A 549 -27.91 19.45 0.49
CA LEU A 549 -27.40 18.20 -0.05
C LEU A 549 -26.47 18.47 -1.24
N GLN A 550 -25.23 18.01 -1.13
CA GLN A 550 -24.18 18.13 -2.16
C GLN A 550 -23.73 16.77 -2.70
N GLY A 551 -23.90 15.70 -1.92
CA GLY A 551 -23.60 14.32 -2.32
C GLY A 551 -24.81 13.42 -2.16
N LEU A 552 -25.21 12.75 -3.23
CA LEU A 552 -26.28 11.77 -3.22
C LEU A 552 -25.82 10.50 -3.94
N ASP A 553 -25.92 9.36 -3.27
CA ASP A 553 -25.71 8.04 -3.88
C ASP A 553 -26.96 7.18 -3.71
N LEU A 554 -27.64 6.93 -4.83
CA LEU A 554 -28.79 6.03 -4.97
C LEU A 554 -28.50 4.96 -6.05
N HIS A 555 -27.22 4.61 -6.25
CA HIS A 555 -26.84 3.54 -7.15
C HIS A 555 -27.57 2.23 -6.80
N ASN A 556 -28.07 1.53 -7.82
CA ASN A 556 -28.68 0.20 -7.68
C ASN A 556 -29.77 0.14 -6.58
N CYS A 557 -30.71 1.08 -6.66
CA CYS A 557 -31.81 1.24 -5.70
C CYS A 557 -33.19 0.76 -6.19
N GLN A 558 -33.22 0.14 -7.38
CA GLN A 558 -34.45 -0.32 -8.06
C GLN A 558 -35.46 0.81 -8.34
N LEU A 559 -34.98 2.05 -8.49
CA LEU A 559 -35.84 3.21 -8.69
C LEU A 559 -36.46 3.21 -10.09
N ALA A 560 -37.79 3.25 -10.16
CA ALA A 560 -38.52 3.36 -11.44
C ALA A 560 -38.81 4.81 -11.85
N ALA A 561 -38.67 5.77 -10.93
CA ALA A 561 -38.96 7.18 -11.13
C ALA A 561 -37.79 8.07 -10.70
N TYR A 562 -37.64 9.21 -11.36
CA TYR A 562 -36.65 10.23 -11.03
C TYR A 562 -37.00 10.90 -9.68
N PRO A 563 -36.04 11.09 -8.75
CA PRO A 563 -36.32 11.73 -7.46
C PRO A 563 -36.79 13.18 -7.58
N VAL A 564 -37.78 13.56 -6.77
CA VAL A 564 -38.28 14.95 -6.71
C VAL A 564 -37.32 15.80 -5.88
N GLY A 565 -37.11 17.05 -6.31
CA GLY A 565 -36.31 18.02 -5.57
C GLY A 565 -34.83 18.05 -5.94
N LEU A 566 -34.36 17.17 -6.85
CA LEU A 566 -32.98 17.19 -7.37
C LEU A 566 -32.63 18.51 -8.05
N GLU A 567 -33.59 19.16 -8.69
CA GLU A 567 -33.44 20.43 -9.37
C GLU A 567 -33.15 21.61 -8.43
N HIS A 568 -33.43 21.46 -7.13
CA HIS A 568 -33.18 22.48 -6.12
C HIS A 568 -31.78 22.37 -5.49
N LEU A 569 -31.02 21.32 -5.81
CA LEU A 569 -29.67 21.15 -5.29
C LEU A 569 -28.73 22.21 -5.89
N ASP A 570 -28.11 23.01 -5.02
CA ASP A 570 -27.17 24.04 -5.42
C ASP A 570 -25.75 23.46 -5.52
N ALA A 571 -25.26 23.35 -6.75
CA ALA A 571 -23.92 22.86 -7.08
C ALA A 571 -23.51 21.53 -6.40
N PRO A 572 -24.31 20.44 -6.55
CA PRO A 572 -23.92 19.15 -6.02
C PRO A 572 -22.60 18.67 -6.66
N HIS A 573 -21.83 17.88 -5.91
CA HIS A 573 -20.57 17.32 -6.38
C HIS A 573 -20.78 15.96 -7.05
N VAL A 574 -21.67 15.13 -6.50
CA VAL A 574 -21.99 13.79 -7.02
C VAL A 574 -23.47 13.48 -6.76
N VAL A 575 -24.16 13.03 -7.80
CA VAL A 575 -25.54 12.53 -7.76
C VAL A 575 -25.59 11.23 -8.56
N ASP A 576 -25.48 10.10 -7.88
CA ASP A 576 -25.48 8.78 -8.52
C ASP A 576 -26.88 8.16 -8.53
N LEU A 577 -27.47 8.03 -9.73
CA LEU A 577 -28.73 7.33 -9.99
C LEU A 577 -28.51 6.09 -10.89
N SER A 578 -27.27 5.63 -11.04
CA SER A 578 -26.94 4.51 -11.93
C SER A 578 -27.50 3.17 -11.45
N GLY A 579 -27.65 2.22 -12.38
CA GLY A 579 -28.10 0.85 -12.04
C GLY A 579 -29.54 0.77 -11.55
N ASN A 580 -30.38 1.75 -11.88
CA ASN A 580 -31.80 1.79 -11.52
C ASN A 580 -32.69 1.33 -12.67
N ALA A 581 -34.01 1.44 -12.50
CA ALA A 581 -35.02 1.07 -13.49
C ALA A 581 -35.65 2.30 -14.18
N LEU A 582 -34.90 3.40 -14.29
CA LEU A 582 -35.39 4.65 -14.90
C LEU A 582 -35.57 4.47 -16.41
N GLN A 583 -36.77 4.78 -16.91
CA GLN A 583 -37.06 4.76 -18.36
C GLN A 583 -37.15 6.16 -18.96
N THR A 584 -37.55 7.15 -18.17
CA THR A 584 -37.84 8.52 -18.62
C THR A 584 -37.16 9.54 -17.73
N LEU A 585 -36.75 10.66 -18.32
CA LEU A 585 -36.40 11.88 -17.58
C LEU A 585 -37.62 12.81 -17.52
N PRO A 586 -37.87 13.49 -16.39
CA PRO A 586 -39.05 14.33 -16.23
C PRO A 586 -39.07 15.48 -17.25
N PRO A 587 -40.21 15.72 -17.94
CA PRO A 587 -40.26 16.62 -19.09
C PRO A 587 -40.16 18.11 -18.73
N ASP A 588 -40.58 18.48 -17.52
CA ASP A 588 -40.66 19.86 -17.04
C ASP A 588 -39.48 20.27 -16.14
N VAL A 589 -38.54 19.36 -15.88
CA VAL A 589 -37.39 19.63 -15.01
C VAL A 589 -36.30 20.32 -15.82
N ALA A 590 -36.09 21.61 -15.54
CA ALA A 590 -34.95 22.35 -16.05
C ALA A 590 -33.68 21.89 -15.31
N LEU A 591 -32.97 20.92 -15.90
CA LEU A 591 -31.67 20.49 -15.39
C LEU A 591 -30.67 21.64 -15.49
N SER A 592 -30.13 22.08 -14.36
CA SER A 592 -29.06 23.06 -14.36
C SER A 592 -27.75 22.42 -14.85
N PRO A 593 -26.83 23.18 -15.49
CA PRO A 593 -25.51 22.67 -15.82
C PRO A 593 -24.74 22.14 -14.59
N ALA A 594 -24.96 22.73 -13.41
CA ALA A 594 -24.30 22.29 -12.19
C ALA A 594 -24.76 20.88 -11.77
N LEU A 595 -26.08 20.63 -11.74
CA LEU A 595 -26.62 19.29 -11.50
C LEU A 595 -26.20 18.31 -12.58
N GLY A 596 -26.24 18.71 -13.85
CA GLY A 596 -25.85 17.86 -14.96
C GLY A 596 -24.41 17.32 -14.84
N ARG A 597 -23.46 18.14 -14.38
CA ARG A 597 -22.05 17.70 -14.17
C ARG A 597 -21.86 16.70 -13.04
N ALA A 598 -22.79 16.66 -12.10
CA ALA A 598 -22.74 15.76 -10.96
C ALA A 598 -23.54 14.47 -11.19
N LEU A 599 -24.40 14.43 -12.20
CA LEU A 599 -25.38 13.38 -12.40
C LEU A 599 -24.78 12.14 -13.07
N ARG A 600 -25.04 10.96 -12.50
CA ARG A 600 -24.78 9.66 -13.12
C ARG A 600 -26.09 8.92 -13.37
N LEU A 601 -26.37 8.56 -14.62
CA LEU A 601 -27.58 7.84 -15.04
C LEU A 601 -27.28 6.53 -15.78
N GLU A 602 -26.01 6.11 -15.84
CA GLU A 602 -25.59 4.84 -16.46
C GLU A 602 -26.38 3.63 -15.93
N ASP A 603 -26.42 2.55 -16.72
CA ASP A 603 -27.08 1.29 -16.36
C ASP A 603 -28.58 1.41 -15.99
N ASN A 604 -29.26 2.40 -16.60
CA ASN A 604 -30.72 2.51 -16.56
C ASN A 604 -31.34 2.12 -17.91
N PRO A 605 -32.53 1.49 -17.95
CA PRO A 605 -33.24 1.15 -19.18
C PRO A 605 -33.93 2.39 -19.81
N LEU A 606 -33.15 3.43 -20.09
CA LEU A 606 -33.63 4.70 -20.63
C LEU A 606 -34.22 4.51 -22.03
N ASN A 607 -35.42 5.05 -22.25
CA ASN A 607 -36.09 4.97 -23.53
C ASN A 607 -35.50 5.96 -24.56
N ALA A 608 -35.95 5.87 -25.81
CA ALA A 608 -35.46 6.71 -26.90
C ALA A 608 -35.66 8.23 -26.63
N GLU A 609 -36.74 8.62 -25.97
CA GLU A 609 -37.02 10.02 -25.62
C GLU A 609 -36.02 10.55 -24.59
N ALA A 610 -35.72 9.76 -23.55
CA ALA A 610 -34.73 10.10 -22.53
C ALA A 610 -33.33 10.21 -23.13
N LEU A 611 -32.94 9.26 -23.99
CA LEU A 611 -31.65 9.29 -24.69
C LEU A 611 -31.53 10.52 -25.60
N GLN A 612 -32.59 10.87 -26.34
CA GLN A 612 -32.64 12.07 -27.16
C GLN A 612 -32.50 13.35 -26.33
N ARG A 613 -33.11 13.40 -25.13
CA ARG A 613 -32.94 14.52 -24.20
C ARG A 613 -31.50 14.66 -23.71
N ILE A 614 -30.87 13.55 -23.35
CA ILE A 614 -29.46 13.53 -22.92
C ILE A 614 -28.57 14.05 -24.06
N GLU A 615 -28.80 13.60 -25.29
CA GLU A 615 -28.09 14.09 -26.47
C GLU A 615 -28.30 15.60 -26.70
N GLN A 616 -29.54 16.08 -26.60
CA GLN A 616 -29.86 17.51 -26.71
C GLN A 616 -29.17 18.35 -25.62
N PHE A 617 -29.13 17.83 -24.38
CA PHE A 617 -28.45 18.49 -23.28
C PHE A 617 -26.94 18.56 -23.53
N TYR A 618 -26.32 17.48 -24.00
CA TYR A 618 -24.91 17.47 -24.41
C TYR A 618 -24.63 18.44 -25.57
N LEU A 619 -25.51 18.49 -26.58
CA LEU A 619 -25.40 19.41 -27.71
C LEU A 619 -25.49 20.89 -27.29
N THR A 620 -26.18 21.19 -26.20
CA THR A 620 -26.36 22.56 -25.69
C THR A 620 -25.29 22.96 -24.67
N HIS A 621 -24.97 22.06 -23.73
CA HIS A 621 -24.16 22.37 -22.55
C HIS A 621 -22.80 21.67 -22.51
N ARG A 622 -22.56 20.69 -23.39
CA ARG A 622 -21.36 19.82 -23.41
C ARG A 622 -21.13 19.06 -22.10
N ILE A 623 -22.24 18.68 -21.47
CA ILE A 623 -22.27 17.90 -20.24
C ILE A 623 -23.00 16.60 -20.54
N ASP A 624 -22.39 15.51 -20.15
CA ASP A 624 -22.99 14.19 -20.22
C ASP A 624 -23.81 13.94 -18.95
N LEU A 625 -25.09 13.57 -19.10
CA LEU A 625 -25.95 13.25 -17.96
C LEU A 625 -25.83 11.79 -17.50
N LEU A 626 -25.21 10.93 -18.30
CA LEU A 626 -24.96 9.55 -17.89
C LEU A 626 -23.77 9.45 -16.95
N ILE A 627 -22.78 10.33 -17.11
CA ILE A 627 -21.48 10.25 -16.42
C ILE A 627 -21.12 11.64 -15.88
N PRO A 628 -20.77 11.76 -14.58
CA PRO A 628 -20.37 13.02 -14.00
C PRO A 628 -18.97 13.44 -14.44
N ASP A 629 -18.71 14.75 -14.49
CA ASP A 629 -17.41 15.31 -14.91
C ASP A 629 -16.25 14.82 -14.01
N ILE A 630 -16.55 14.52 -12.74
CA ILE A 630 -15.57 14.00 -11.79
C ILE A 630 -14.95 12.67 -12.22
N ASP A 631 -15.61 11.89 -13.09
CA ASP A 631 -15.06 10.62 -13.60
C ASP A 631 -13.92 10.84 -14.60
N TYR A 632 -13.80 12.04 -15.18
CA TYR A 632 -12.67 12.43 -16.02
C TYR A 632 -11.55 13.10 -15.22
N ARG A 633 -11.74 13.30 -13.92
CA ARG A 633 -10.79 14.00 -13.05
C ARG A 633 -9.41 13.35 -13.04
N GLU A 634 -9.35 12.02 -13.04
CA GLU A 634 -8.07 11.30 -13.05
C GLU A 634 -7.22 11.63 -14.30
N LEU A 635 -7.87 11.76 -15.46
CA LEU A 635 -7.25 12.18 -16.72
C LEU A 635 -6.79 13.65 -16.69
N LEU A 636 -7.56 14.52 -16.02
CA LEU A 636 -7.42 15.97 -16.11
C LEU A 636 -6.60 16.61 -14.98
N ASP A 637 -6.53 16.03 -13.77
CA ASP A 637 -5.89 16.63 -12.58
C ASP A 637 -4.39 16.92 -12.75
N ASN A 638 -3.73 16.22 -13.68
CA ASN A 638 -2.30 16.42 -14.01
C ASN A 638 -2.07 16.86 -15.46
N SER A 639 -3.12 17.28 -16.16
CA SER A 639 -3.03 17.72 -17.54
C SER A 639 -2.40 19.12 -17.64
N THR A 640 -1.56 19.31 -18.64
CA THR A 640 -1.01 20.62 -19.00
C THR A 640 -2.10 21.52 -19.57
N SER A 641 -1.91 22.84 -19.53
CA SER A 641 -2.86 23.79 -20.12
C SER A 641 -3.12 23.54 -21.62
N GLN A 642 -2.13 23.01 -22.35
CA GLN A 642 -2.32 22.61 -23.75
C GLN A 642 -3.23 21.39 -23.87
N GLN A 643 -3.07 20.39 -23.00
CA GLN A 643 -3.92 19.19 -22.97
C GLN A 643 -5.36 19.54 -22.60
N GLN A 644 -5.57 20.41 -21.59
CA GLN A 644 -6.92 20.90 -21.25
C GLN A 644 -7.57 21.63 -22.42
N ALA A 645 -6.84 22.53 -23.09
CA ALA A 645 -7.38 23.23 -24.26
C ALA A 645 -7.70 22.27 -25.42
N SER A 646 -6.91 21.20 -25.59
CA SER A 646 -7.18 20.17 -26.61
C SER A 646 -8.42 19.34 -26.24
N TRP A 647 -8.56 18.98 -24.96
CA TRP A 647 -9.75 18.29 -24.43
C TRP A 647 -11.02 19.12 -24.65
N GLU A 648 -11.00 20.41 -24.34
CA GLU A 648 -12.13 21.31 -24.56
C GLU A 648 -12.51 21.43 -26.04
N ARG A 649 -11.53 21.57 -26.95
CA ARG A 649 -11.79 21.59 -28.40
C ARG A 649 -12.38 20.27 -28.90
N LEU A 650 -11.80 19.15 -28.48
CA LEU A 650 -12.32 17.83 -28.85
C LEU A 650 -13.74 17.63 -28.33
N HIS A 651 -14.07 18.08 -27.10
CA HIS A 651 -15.43 18.04 -26.58
C HIS A 651 -16.42 18.84 -27.43
N GLN A 652 -15.97 19.93 -28.08
CA GLN A 652 -16.83 20.71 -28.97
C GLN A 652 -17.15 19.95 -30.27
N GLU A 653 -16.23 19.13 -30.75
CA GLU A 653 -16.25 18.53 -32.10
C GLU A 653 -16.64 17.05 -32.11
N LEU A 654 -16.42 16.31 -31.02
CA LEU A 654 -16.62 14.86 -30.95
C LEU A 654 -17.94 14.45 -30.28
N PRO A 655 -18.50 13.29 -30.68
CA PRO A 655 -19.71 12.76 -30.06
C PRO A 655 -19.43 12.33 -28.62
N MET A 656 -20.44 12.49 -27.76
CA MET A 656 -20.41 12.12 -26.34
C MET A 656 -19.94 10.68 -26.10
N VAL A 657 -20.39 9.73 -26.94
CA VAL A 657 -20.05 8.29 -26.82
C VAL A 657 -18.54 8.05 -26.86
N PHE A 658 -17.79 8.83 -27.65
CA PHE A 658 -16.33 8.69 -27.72
C PHE A 658 -15.67 8.90 -26.36
N PHE A 659 -16.08 9.94 -25.61
CA PHE A 659 -15.53 10.22 -24.28
C PHE A 659 -15.92 9.17 -23.25
N ARG A 660 -17.14 8.61 -23.36
CA ARG A 660 -17.58 7.48 -22.52
C ARG A 660 -16.72 6.25 -22.75
N ASP A 661 -16.43 5.93 -24.00
CA ASP A 661 -15.62 4.76 -24.35
C ASP A 661 -14.16 4.92 -23.89
N LEU A 662 -13.63 6.15 -23.94
CA LEU A 662 -12.32 6.46 -23.36
C LEU A 662 -12.27 6.17 -21.86
N ARG A 663 -13.37 6.43 -21.13
CA ARG A 663 -13.44 6.16 -19.69
C ARG A 663 -13.22 4.68 -19.38
N LEU A 664 -13.82 3.78 -20.17
CA LEU A 664 -13.68 2.33 -19.99
C LEU A 664 -12.22 1.87 -20.06
N MET A 665 -11.37 2.61 -20.76
CA MET A 665 -9.93 2.32 -20.85
C MET A 665 -9.21 2.51 -19.52
N PHE A 666 -9.68 3.40 -18.64
CA PHE A 666 -9.11 3.58 -17.29
C PHE A 666 -9.45 2.41 -16.36
N ASN A 667 -10.50 1.64 -16.67
CA ASN A 667 -10.81 0.41 -15.95
C ASN A 667 -10.17 -0.84 -16.58
N SER A 668 -9.39 -0.66 -17.65
CA SER A 668 -8.74 -1.78 -18.35
C SER A 668 -7.53 -2.29 -17.55
N PRO A 669 -7.26 -3.61 -17.55
CA PRO A 669 -6.10 -4.15 -16.86
C PRO A 669 -4.75 -3.52 -17.25
N PRO A 670 -4.51 -3.16 -18.53
CA PRO A 670 -3.28 -2.44 -18.88
C PRO A 670 -3.11 -1.07 -18.21
N TYR A 671 -4.20 -0.34 -17.97
CA TYR A 671 -4.14 0.94 -17.25
C TYR A 671 -3.76 0.73 -15.79
N ALA A 672 -4.39 -0.23 -15.10
CA ALA A 672 -4.11 -0.55 -13.70
C ALA A 672 -2.63 -0.88 -13.44
N VAL A 673 -1.97 -1.50 -14.43
CA VAL A 673 -0.55 -1.87 -14.36
C VAL A 673 0.39 -0.69 -14.56
N ALA A 674 0.09 0.22 -15.50
CA ALA A 674 0.99 1.32 -15.86
C ALA A 674 0.22 2.63 -16.13
N PRO A 675 -0.41 3.22 -15.11
CA PRO A 675 -1.34 4.34 -15.29
C PRO A 675 -0.65 5.58 -15.90
N ILE A 676 0.59 5.87 -15.50
CA ILE A 676 1.35 7.02 -16.04
C ILE A 676 1.68 6.81 -17.53
N THR A 677 2.11 5.61 -17.91
CA THR A 677 2.40 5.26 -19.31
C THR A 677 1.14 5.36 -20.16
N TYR A 678 0.00 4.84 -19.66
CA TYR A 678 -1.28 4.89 -20.36
C TYR A 678 -1.79 6.32 -20.54
N HIS A 679 -1.72 7.15 -19.50
CA HIS A 679 -2.06 8.57 -19.59
C HIS A 679 -1.26 9.29 -20.67
N ARG A 680 0.06 9.12 -20.67
CA ARG A 680 0.93 9.74 -21.70
C ARG A 680 0.53 9.30 -23.11
N ARG A 681 0.25 8.00 -23.30
CA ARG A 681 -0.14 7.42 -24.58
C ARG A 681 -1.49 7.97 -25.05
N LEU A 682 -2.49 8.01 -24.17
CA LEU A 682 -3.80 8.57 -24.46
C LEU A 682 -3.72 10.06 -24.83
N TRP A 683 -2.95 10.87 -24.10
CA TRP A 683 -2.80 12.28 -24.44
C TRP A 683 -2.09 12.51 -25.79
N ARG A 684 -1.22 11.59 -26.23
CA ARG A 684 -0.64 11.64 -27.59
C ARG A 684 -1.68 11.37 -28.66
N LEU A 685 -2.55 10.39 -28.44
CA LEU A 685 -3.69 10.10 -29.32
C LEU A 685 -4.61 11.33 -29.43
N LEU A 686 -5.04 11.89 -28.30
CA LEU A 686 -5.91 13.06 -28.27
C LEU A 686 -5.26 14.27 -28.95
N ALA A 687 -3.97 14.53 -28.71
CA ALA A 687 -3.26 15.62 -29.37
C ALA A 687 -3.16 15.42 -30.89
N ALA A 688 -3.00 14.18 -31.36
CA ALA A 688 -3.00 13.88 -32.79
C ALA A 688 -4.38 14.10 -33.43
N MET A 689 -5.46 13.71 -32.74
CA MET A 689 -6.84 13.93 -33.19
C MET A 689 -7.24 15.41 -33.20
N ASP A 690 -6.73 16.20 -32.26
CA ASP A 690 -6.96 17.66 -32.22
C ASP A 690 -6.22 18.37 -33.38
N ALA A 691 -5.07 17.83 -33.81
CA ALA A 691 -4.26 18.42 -34.88
C ALA A 691 -4.70 18.02 -36.30
N ASP A 692 -5.36 16.86 -36.48
CA ASP A 692 -5.71 16.31 -37.80
C ASP A 692 -7.18 15.85 -37.85
N SER A 693 -7.99 16.58 -38.62
CA SER A 693 -9.42 16.32 -38.76
C SER A 693 -9.73 15.04 -39.52
N GLN A 694 -8.91 14.64 -40.51
CA GLN A 694 -9.13 13.41 -41.28
C GLN A 694 -8.83 12.18 -40.41
N LEU A 695 -7.74 12.23 -39.66
CA LEU A 695 -7.38 11.18 -38.70
C LEU A 695 -8.45 11.03 -37.62
N ARG A 696 -8.95 12.15 -37.10
CA ARG A 696 -10.03 12.17 -36.13
C ARG A 696 -11.31 11.51 -36.66
N GLU A 697 -11.75 11.85 -37.88
CA GLU A 697 -12.91 11.20 -38.52
C GLU A 697 -12.70 9.69 -38.68
N ALA A 698 -11.49 9.28 -39.10
CA ALA A 698 -11.14 7.87 -39.27
C ALA A 698 -11.17 7.08 -37.94
N ILE A 699 -10.71 7.69 -36.84
CA ILE A 699 -10.73 7.07 -35.50
C ILE A 699 -12.17 6.96 -34.99
N VAL A 700 -12.96 8.03 -35.11
CA VAL A 700 -14.35 8.07 -34.60
C VAL A 700 -15.26 7.09 -35.35
N ALA A 701 -15.00 6.85 -36.63
CA ALA A 701 -15.78 5.90 -37.44
C ALA A 701 -15.62 4.44 -36.99
N ARG A 702 -14.69 4.12 -36.09
CA ARG A 702 -14.45 2.76 -35.59
C ARG A 702 -14.92 2.64 -34.14
N SER A 703 -15.86 1.74 -33.88
CA SER A 703 -16.56 1.68 -32.58
C SER A 703 -15.97 0.71 -31.53
N THR A 704 -14.88 -0.03 -31.81
CA THR A 704 -14.27 -0.96 -30.83
C THR A 704 -12.82 -1.30 -31.21
N VAL A 705 -11.83 -0.62 -30.64
CA VAL A 705 -10.41 -0.86 -30.96
C VAL A 705 -9.53 -0.59 -29.73
N THR A 706 -8.43 -1.34 -29.56
CA THR A 706 -7.50 -1.12 -28.42
C THR A 706 -6.72 0.18 -28.59
N LEU A 707 -6.21 0.77 -27.50
CA LEU A 707 -5.33 1.96 -27.56
C LEU A 707 -4.16 1.77 -28.53
N LEU A 708 -3.57 0.57 -28.53
CA LEU A 708 -2.41 0.25 -29.35
C LEU A 708 -2.75 0.36 -30.85
N ASP A 709 -3.89 -0.17 -31.25
CA ASP A 709 -4.34 -0.14 -32.65
C ASP A 709 -4.64 1.30 -33.11
N LEU A 710 -5.24 2.11 -32.24
CA LEU A 710 -5.48 3.54 -32.52
C LEU A 710 -4.16 4.30 -32.67
N GLU A 711 -3.18 4.03 -31.79
CA GLU A 711 -1.84 4.61 -31.91
C GLU A 711 -1.13 4.19 -33.19
N MET A 712 -1.23 2.93 -33.60
CA MET A 712 -0.64 2.44 -34.85
C MET A 712 -1.19 3.22 -36.06
N GLN A 713 -2.48 3.54 -36.08
CA GLN A 713 -3.08 4.36 -37.13
C GLN A 713 -2.57 5.79 -37.12
N VAL A 714 -2.46 6.41 -35.93
CA VAL A 714 -1.89 7.76 -35.79
C VAL A 714 -0.48 7.80 -36.37
N GLU A 715 0.36 6.82 -36.08
CA GLU A 715 1.74 6.78 -36.59
C GLU A 715 1.80 6.61 -38.12
N VAL A 716 0.94 5.76 -38.70
CA VAL A 716 0.88 5.56 -40.15
C VAL A 716 0.39 6.83 -40.84
N ALA A 717 -0.68 7.46 -40.33
CA ALA A 717 -1.20 8.71 -40.86
C ALA A 717 -0.15 9.82 -40.82
N GLN A 718 0.55 9.99 -39.69
CA GLN A 718 1.63 10.96 -39.55
C GLN A 718 2.81 10.67 -40.50
N ALA A 719 3.17 9.39 -40.68
CA ALA A 719 4.20 9.00 -41.62
C ALA A 719 3.82 9.37 -43.05
N LEU A 720 2.59 9.05 -43.47
CA LEU A 720 2.04 9.36 -44.81
C LEU A 720 1.89 10.87 -45.05
N ALA A 721 1.60 11.65 -44.00
CA ALA A 721 1.51 13.11 -44.07
C ALA A 721 2.87 13.80 -44.31
N THR A 722 4.00 13.08 -44.22
CA THR A 722 5.32 13.65 -44.50
C THR A 722 5.40 14.17 -45.94
N PRO A 723 5.71 15.46 -46.18
CA PRO A 723 5.65 16.04 -47.53
C PRO A 723 6.71 15.50 -48.49
N GLU A 724 7.94 15.33 -48.02
CA GLU A 724 9.05 14.84 -48.83
C GLU A 724 8.95 13.31 -49.01
N LEU A 725 8.89 12.86 -50.26
CA LEU A 725 8.59 11.46 -50.61
C LEU A 725 9.65 10.46 -50.10
N ALA A 726 10.93 10.84 -50.11
CA ALA A 726 12.02 10.02 -49.57
C ALA A 726 11.91 9.90 -48.04
N ALA A 727 11.69 11.02 -47.35
CA ALA A 727 11.48 11.04 -45.91
C ALA A 727 10.19 10.31 -45.48
N ARG A 728 9.10 10.43 -46.25
CA ARG A 728 7.85 9.67 -46.08
C ARG A 728 8.12 8.18 -46.11
N SER A 729 8.82 7.71 -47.14
CA SER A 729 9.12 6.29 -47.32
C SER A 729 9.98 5.74 -46.18
N ARG A 730 11.00 6.49 -45.76
CA ARG A 730 11.86 6.11 -44.61
C ARG A 730 11.08 6.10 -43.30
N THR A 731 10.23 7.10 -43.08
CA THR A 731 9.43 7.21 -41.85
C THR A 731 8.38 6.11 -41.77
N LEU A 732 7.63 5.87 -42.87
CA LEU A 732 6.63 4.83 -42.95
C LEU A 732 7.23 3.44 -42.76
N LEU A 733 8.34 3.14 -43.44
CA LEU A 733 9.04 1.86 -43.27
C LEU A 733 9.49 1.65 -41.82
N ARG A 734 10.02 2.70 -41.17
CA ARG A 734 10.39 2.64 -39.75
C ARG A 734 9.18 2.38 -38.85
N THR A 735 8.04 3.01 -39.12
CA THR A 735 6.78 2.77 -38.39
C THR A 735 6.36 1.30 -38.51
N ILE A 736 6.36 0.75 -39.73
CA ILE A 736 5.99 -0.65 -39.97
C ILE A 736 6.95 -1.62 -39.26
N VAL A 737 8.26 -1.36 -39.31
CA VAL A 737 9.27 -2.15 -38.57
C VAL A 737 8.97 -2.14 -37.07
N ASN A 738 8.60 -0.99 -36.50
CA ASN A 738 8.22 -0.89 -35.10
C ASN A 738 6.92 -1.67 -34.79
N HIS A 739 5.94 -1.67 -35.70
CA HIS A 739 4.72 -2.46 -35.55
C HIS A 739 4.99 -3.97 -35.60
N VAL A 740 5.88 -4.43 -36.50
CA VAL A 740 6.36 -5.82 -36.52
C VAL A 740 6.98 -6.20 -35.18
N ARG A 741 7.83 -5.31 -34.63
CA ARG A 741 8.48 -5.51 -33.32
C ARG A 741 7.46 -5.62 -32.18
N LEU A 742 6.45 -4.74 -32.14
CA LEU A 742 5.39 -4.80 -31.13
C LEU A 742 4.60 -6.12 -31.20
N ARG A 743 4.27 -6.59 -32.40
CA ARG A 743 3.61 -7.89 -32.61
C ARG A 743 4.48 -9.06 -32.14
N LYS A 744 5.80 -9.01 -32.39
CA LYS A 744 6.73 -10.01 -31.87
C LYS A 744 6.79 -10.03 -30.34
N ILE A 745 6.81 -8.87 -29.69
CA ILE A 745 6.76 -8.79 -28.22
C ILE A 745 5.47 -9.46 -27.72
N ALA A 746 4.32 -9.12 -28.29
CA ALA A 746 3.05 -9.72 -27.93
C ALA A 746 3.07 -11.25 -28.10
N PHE A 747 3.55 -11.76 -29.24
CA PHE A 747 3.66 -13.19 -29.49
C PHE A 747 4.62 -13.90 -28.51
N SER A 748 5.79 -13.31 -28.23
CA SER A 748 6.75 -13.86 -27.29
C SER A 748 6.20 -13.91 -25.86
N VAL A 749 5.41 -12.91 -25.45
CA VAL A 749 4.72 -12.93 -24.15
C VAL A 749 3.61 -13.98 -24.13
N LEU A 750 2.80 -14.08 -25.18
CA LEU A 750 1.77 -15.12 -25.31
C LEU A 750 2.37 -16.53 -25.24
N SER A 751 3.58 -16.72 -25.77
CA SER A 751 4.27 -18.02 -25.77
C SER A 751 4.70 -18.49 -24.38
N LEU A 752 4.83 -17.59 -23.39
CA LEU A 752 5.23 -17.94 -22.03
C LEU A 752 4.13 -18.67 -21.26
N SER A 753 2.85 -18.41 -21.57
CA SER A 753 1.73 -19.17 -21.05
C SER A 753 0.46 -18.88 -21.85
N PHE A 754 0.00 -19.88 -22.61
CA PHE A 754 -1.26 -19.78 -23.36
C PHE A 754 -2.45 -19.86 -22.40
N GLY A 755 -3.39 -18.92 -22.47
CA GLY A 755 -4.58 -18.87 -21.60
C GLY A 755 -4.41 -18.09 -20.30
N MET A 756 -3.42 -17.20 -20.22
CA MET A 756 -3.24 -16.30 -19.10
C MET A 756 -4.40 -15.28 -19.00
N PRO A 757 -4.89 -14.96 -17.78
CA PRO A 757 -5.81 -13.85 -17.54
C PRO A 757 -5.30 -12.52 -18.12
N GLU A 758 -6.23 -11.66 -18.57
CA GLU A 758 -5.92 -10.44 -19.32
C GLU A 758 -5.04 -9.45 -18.53
N ASP A 759 -5.26 -9.35 -17.22
CA ASP A 759 -4.47 -8.55 -16.29
C ASP A 759 -3.02 -9.00 -16.20
N LYS A 760 -2.79 -10.30 -16.10
CA LYS A 760 -1.44 -10.89 -16.05
C LYS A 760 -0.73 -10.75 -17.39
N TYR A 761 -1.46 -10.97 -18.49
CA TYR A 761 -0.92 -10.75 -19.83
C TYR A 761 -0.51 -9.28 -20.03
N ALA A 762 -1.38 -8.33 -19.68
CA ALA A 762 -1.08 -6.91 -19.76
C ALA A 762 0.14 -6.54 -18.91
N THR A 763 0.26 -7.13 -17.72
CA THR A 763 1.40 -6.93 -16.83
C THR A 763 2.72 -7.41 -17.45
N LEU A 764 2.76 -8.66 -17.93
CA LEU A 764 3.95 -9.20 -18.58
C LEU A 764 4.30 -8.46 -19.88
N TYR A 765 3.29 -8.06 -20.65
CA TYR A 765 3.49 -7.30 -21.88
C TYR A 765 4.15 -5.96 -21.60
N LEU A 766 3.64 -5.18 -20.64
CA LEU A 766 4.20 -3.87 -20.29
C LEU A 766 5.58 -4.00 -19.62
N TRP A 767 5.78 -5.05 -18.82
CA TRP A 767 7.09 -5.38 -18.25
C TRP A 767 8.12 -5.69 -19.34
N ALA A 768 7.79 -6.56 -20.30
CA ALA A 768 8.67 -6.92 -21.40
C ALA A 768 8.94 -5.70 -22.28
N LEU A 769 7.90 -4.95 -22.64
CA LEU A 769 7.98 -3.75 -23.46
C LEU A 769 8.87 -2.69 -22.82
N LYS A 770 8.81 -2.49 -21.49
CA LYS A 770 9.71 -1.58 -20.76
C LYS A 770 11.17 -1.99 -20.87
N ARG A 771 11.46 -3.29 -20.79
CA ARG A 771 12.83 -3.82 -20.82
C ARG A 771 13.49 -3.71 -22.19
N VAL A 772 12.74 -3.95 -23.26
CA VAL A 772 13.32 -4.02 -24.62
C VAL A 772 13.04 -2.78 -25.46
N GLY A 773 11.93 -2.08 -25.22
CA GLY A 773 11.39 -1.05 -26.11
C GLY A 773 12.16 0.28 -26.17
N ARG A 774 13.12 0.51 -25.26
CA ARG A 774 13.97 1.71 -25.23
C ARG A 774 15.47 1.39 -25.25
N THR A 775 15.84 0.24 -25.81
CA THR A 775 17.25 -0.18 -25.92
C THR A 775 17.90 0.39 -27.18
N PRO A 776 19.23 0.59 -27.24
CA PRO A 776 19.88 1.06 -28.46
C PRO A 776 19.52 0.21 -29.68
N GLY A 777 18.97 0.83 -30.72
CA GLY A 777 18.47 0.17 -31.94
C GLY A 777 16.96 -0.14 -31.97
N ILE A 778 16.28 -0.01 -30.83
CA ILE A 778 14.83 -0.21 -30.68
C ILE A 778 14.24 1.01 -29.97
N ASP A 779 13.41 1.77 -30.67
CA ASP A 779 12.70 2.91 -30.09
C ASP A 779 11.20 2.75 -30.32
N LEU A 780 10.54 2.16 -29.32
CA LEU A 780 9.10 1.96 -29.26
C LEU A 780 8.52 2.98 -28.29
N PHE A 781 7.83 3.99 -28.80
CA PHE A 781 7.32 5.07 -27.95
C PHE A 781 6.18 4.64 -27.02
N GLN A 782 5.51 3.53 -27.33
CA GLN A 782 4.53 2.86 -26.47
C GLN A 782 5.18 2.30 -25.19
N ALA A 783 6.50 2.06 -25.20
CA ALA A 783 7.19 1.53 -24.05
C ALA A 783 7.18 2.53 -22.87
N PRO A 784 6.99 2.03 -21.63
CA PRO A 784 7.18 2.83 -20.44
C PRO A 784 8.56 3.50 -20.43
N ALA A 785 8.61 4.77 -20.02
CA ALA A 785 9.89 5.45 -19.81
C ALA A 785 10.64 4.87 -18.60
N THR A 786 11.93 5.21 -18.47
CA THR A 786 12.78 4.69 -17.39
C THR A 786 12.20 4.98 -16.00
N ASP A 787 11.60 6.15 -15.84
CA ASP A 787 10.96 6.68 -14.64
C ASP A 787 9.47 6.32 -14.49
N GLU A 788 8.83 5.77 -15.53
CA GLU A 788 7.43 5.34 -15.46
C GLU A 788 7.32 3.95 -14.83
N PRO A 789 6.67 3.79 -13.65
CA PRO A 789 6.55 2.50 -12.98
C PRO A 789 5.62 1.54 -13.75
N VAL A 790 5.91 0.24 -13.61
CA VAL A 790 5.02 -0.85 -14.03
C VAL A 790 4.76 -1.67 -12.78
N ILE A 791 3.50 -1.72 -12.35
CA ILE A 791 3.05 -2.40 -11.14
C ILE A 791 2.98 -3.90 -11.44
N LEU A 792 3.73 -4.70 -10.68
CA LEU A 792 3.86 -6.15 -10.94
C LEU A 792 3.06 -7.01 -9.96
N ASP A 793 2.33 -6.40 -9.03
CA ASP A 793 1.66 -7.08 -7.91
C ASP A 793 0.73 -8.20 -8.37
N ALA A 794 0.07 -8.04 -9.52
CA ALA A 794 -0.78 -9.06 -10.15
C ALA A 794 -0.02 -10.35 -10.58
N LEU A 795 1.32 -10.32 -10.63
CA LEU A 795 2.18 -11.44 -11.03
C LEU A 795 2.94 -12.08 -9.85
N VAL A 796 3.14 -11.36 -8.74
CA VAL A 796 4.14 -11.69 -7.70
C VAL A 796 3.91 -13.07 -7.04
N ASP A 797 2.66 -13.53 -6.94
CA ASP A 797 2.31 -14.76 -6.24
C ASP A 797 2.04 -15.97 -7.16
N GLU A 798 2.02 -15.78 -8.49
CA GLU A 798 1.52 -16.81 -9.42
C GLU A 798 2.39 -17.09 -10.65
N VAL A 799 3.17 -16.11 -11.13
CA VAL A 799 3.97 -16.27 -12.35
C VAL A 799 5.42 -15.85 -12.09
N THR A 800 6.36 -16.76 -12.33
CA THR A 800 7.78 -16.41 -12.29
C THR A 800 8.13 -15.55 -13.48
N LEU A 801 8.61 -14.33 -13.24
CA LEU A 801 9.06 -13.44 -14.32
C LEU A 801 10.22 -14.09 -15.10
N PRO A 802 10.24 -13.93 -16.44
CA PRO A 802 11.36 -14.41 -17.24
C PRO A 802 12.69 -13.79 -16.80
N GLY A 803 13.76 -14.59 -16.80
CA GLY A 803 15.10 -14.11 -16.48
C GLY A 803 15.70 -13.21 -17.58
N GLU A 804 16.85 -12.60 -17.28
CA GLU A 804 17.56 -11.69 -18.21
C GLU A 804 17.95 -12.37 -19.54
N GLU A 805 18.14 -13.70 -19.54
CA GLU A 805 18.43 -14.45 -20.77
C GLU A 805 17.26 -14.37 -21.77
N TRP A 806 16.02 -14.51 -21.29
CA TRP A 806 14.84 -14.38 -22.15
C TRP A 806 14.69 -12.95 -22.69
N VAL A 807 14.97 -11.95 -21.85
CA VAL A 807 14.93 -10.53 -22.24
C VAL A 807 15.96 -10.24 -23.34
N GLU A 808 17.18 -10.76 -23.21
CA GLU A 808 18.22 -10.57 -24.23
C GLU A 808 17.90 -11.35 -25.52
N GLN A 809 17.35 -12.57 -25.43
CA GLN A 809 16.87 -13.30 -26.60
C GLN A 809 15.76 -12.53 -27.33
N LEU A 810 14.78 -12.00 -26.60
CA LEU A 810 13.73 -11.17 -27.18
C LEU A 810 14.33 -9.93 -27.84
N ARG A 811 15.27 -9.24 -27.19
CA ARG A 811 15.96 -8.08 -27.77
C ARG A 811 16.65 -8.42 -29.09
N LEU A 812 17.37 -9.54 -29.15
CA LEU A 812 18.04 -10.00 -30.38
C LEU A 812 17.03 -10.30 -31.49
N GLN A 813 15.88 -10.92 -31.16
CA GLN A 813 14.80 -11.15 -32.13
C GLN A 813 14.24 -9.83 -32.68
N LEU A 814 14.11 -8.80 -31.86
CA LEU A 814 13.62 -7.49 -32.29
C LEU A 814 14.63 -6.72 -33.15
N LEU A 815 15.92 -6.85 -32.85
CA LEU A 815 17.00 -6.28 -33.67
C LEU A 815 17.14 -7.00 -35.01
N ALA A 816 16.81 -8.29 -35.08
CA ALA A 816 16.79 -9.06 -36.33
C ALA A 816 15.69 -8.59 -37.30
N VAL A 817 14.69 -7.83 -36.81
CA VAL A 817 13.73 -7.09 -37.66
C VAL A 817 14.47 -5.88 -38.28
N ASP A 818 15.36 -6.18 -39.23
CA ASP A 818 16.13 -5.22 -40.03
C ASP A 818 15.83 -5.46 -41.51
N PRO A 819 15.14 -4.53 -42.20
CA PRO A 819 14.78 -4.69 -43.62
C PRO A 819 15.98 -4.72 -44.59
N THR A 820 17.19 -4.44 -44.10
CA THR A 820 18.44 -4.59 -44.90
C THR A 820 18.95 -6.03 -44.93
N THR A 821 18.37 -6.91 -44.11
CA THR A 821 18.66 -8.34 -44.06
C THR A 821 17.53 -9.14 -44.70
N ALA A 822 17.85 -10.31 -45.29
CA ALA A 822 16.84 -11.16 -45.92
C ALA A 822 15.74 -11.58 -44.92
N GLN A 823 16.12 -11.93 -43.69
CA GLN A 823 15.18 -12.35 -42.65
C GLN A 823 14.27 -11.20 -42.19
N GLY A 824 14.81 -10.02 -41.89
CA GLY A 824 13.98 -8.89 -41.46
C GLY A 824 13.06 -8.39 -42.57
N LEU A 825 13.48 -8.49 -43.83
CA LEU A 825 12.67 -8.16 -44.99
C LEU A 825 11.46 -9.11 -45.14
N ASP A 826 11.66 -10.41 -44.90
CA ASP A 826 10.58 -11.41 -44.90
C ASP A 826 9.52 -11.08 -43.83
N GLU A 827 9.94 -10.59 -42.67
CA GLU A 827 9.03 -10.25 -41.56
C GLU A 827 8.24 -8.96 -41.81
N VAL A 828 8.86 -7.97 -42.45
CA VAL A 828 8.18 -6.70 -42.82
C VAL A 828 7.17 -6.92 -43.95
N LEU A 829 7.50 -7.77 -44.91
CA LEU A 829 6.65 -8.09 -46.06
C LEU A 829 5.78 -9.34 -45.84
N ALA A 830 5.62 -9.76 -44.58
CA ALA A 830 4.83 -10.92 -44.24
C ALA A 830 3.37 -10.75 -44.67
N LEU A 831 2.79 -11.85 -45.16
CA LEU A 831 1.39 -11.96 -45.54
C LEU A 831 0.57 -12.60 -44.41
N ASN A 832 -0.70 -12.25 -44.32
CA ASN A 832 -1.66 -12.89 -43.42
C ASN A 832 -2.11 -14.26 -44.01
N HIS A 833 -3.06 -14.92 -43.34
CA HIS A 833 -3.58 -16.23 -43.76
C HIS A 833 -4.44 -16.18 -45.04
N GLU A 834 -4.84 -14.98 -45.47
CA GLU A 834 -5.59 -14.72 -46.71
C GLU A 834 -4.65 -14.27 -47.84
N GLU A 835 -3.33 -14.44 -47.67
CA GLU A 835 -2.28 -14.00 -48.61
C GLU A 835 -2.24 -12.48 -48.84
N GLU A 836 -2.82 -11.69 -47.94
CA GLU A 836 -2.78 -10.23 -48.00
C GLU A 836 -1.63 -9.64 -47.16
N PRO A 837 -1.05 -8.50 -47.56
CA PRO A 837 -0.03 -7.83 -46.76
C PRO A 837 -0.55 -7.50 -45.36
N ILE A 838 0.22 -7.87 -44.34
CA ILE A 838 -0.09 -7.52 -42.94
C ILE A 838 -0.14 -5.99 -42.75
N PHE A 839 0.70 -5.26 -43.49
CA PHE A 839 0.77 -3.80 -43.47
C PHE A 839 0.43 -3.25 -44.86
N PRO A 840 -0.87 -3.14 -45.21
CA PRO A 840 -1.31 -2.77 -46.55
C PRO A 840 -0.88 -1.37 -46.96
N ASP A 841 -0.74 -0.44 -46.01
CA ASP A 841 -0.30 0.93 -46.26
C ASP A 841 1.11 1.00 -46.86
N TRP A 842 1.98 0.03 -46.54
CA TRP A 842 3.31 -0.06 -47.14
C TRP A 842 3.25 -0.45 -48.61
N ASP A 843 2.48 -1.50 -48.92
CA ASP A 843 2.33 -1.99 -50.30
C ASP A 843 1.68 -0.91 -51.17
N ALA A 844 0.64 -0.25 -50.64
CA ALA A 844 0.00 0.88 -51.30
C ALA A 844 0.98 2.02 -51.59
N HIS A 845 1.79 2.41 -50.59
CA HIS A 845 2.80 3.47 -50.76
C HIS A 845 3.89 3.08 -51.79
N LEU A 846 4.35 1.83 -51.79
CA LEU A 846 5.32 1.36 -52.80
C LEU A 846 4.74 1.40 -54.22
N ARG A 847 3.49 0.96 -54.38
CA ARG A 847 2.80 0.98 -55.68
C ARG A 847 2.58 2.40 -56.18
N ASP A 848 2.24 3.33 -55.30
CA ASP A 848 2.05 4.73 -55.66
C ASP A 848 3.39 5.39 -56.04
N ARG A 849 4.41 5.30 -55.17
CA ARG A 849 5.72 5.91 -55.40
C ARG A 849 6.45 5.34 -56.62
N PHE A 850 6.36 4.02 -56.82
CA PHE A 850 7.11 3.30 -57.86
C PHE A 850 6.19 2.71 -58.94
N ALA A 851 5.08 3.37 -59.22
CA ALA A 851 4.04 2.92 -60.15
C ALA A 851 4.59 2.40 -61.49
N ALA A 852 5.62 3.04 -62.03
CA ALA A 852 6.25 2.63 -63.29
C ALA A 852 6.81 1.19 -63.28
N GLN A 853 7.40 0.75 -62.18
CA GLN A 853 8.00 -0.60 -62.06
C GLN A 853 6.92 -1.68 -61.93
N PHE A 854 5.86 -1.38 -61.19
CA PHE A 854 4.69 -2.25 -61.08
C PHE A 854 3.91 -2.33 -62.40
N ALA A 855 3.73 -1.19 -63.08
CA ALA A 855 3.09 -1.12 -64.40
C ALA A 855 3.88 -1.87 -65.47
N ALA A 856 5.22 -1.77 -65.48
CA ALA A 856 6.08 -2.52 -66.40
C ALA A 856 5.93 -4.04 -66.22
N SER A 857 5.82 -4.51 -64.97
CA SER A 857 5.58 -5.94 -64.70
C SER A 857 4.20 -6.39 -65.15
N ARG A 858 3.18 -5.52 -65.01
CA ARG A 858 1.83 -5.80 -65.49
C ARG A 858 1.76 -5.87 -67.01
N ALA A 859 2.38 -4.90 -67.69
CA ALA A 859 2.46 -4.89 -69.15
C ALA A 859 3.15 -6.15 -69.70
N ALA A 860 4.20 -6.65 -69.03
CA ALA A 860 4.87 -7.90 -69.42
C ALA A 860 4.00 -9.15 -69.22
N LEU A 861 3.08 -9.15 -68.26
CA LEU A 861 2.08 -10.22 -68.11
C LEU A 861 1.05 -10.16 -69.23
N ASP A 862 0.48 -8.97 -69.47
CA ASP A 862 -0.56 -8.77 -70.47
C ASP A 862 -0.04 -9.12 -71.88
N GLU A 863 1.17 -8.68 -72.25
CA GLU A 863 1.81 -9.04 -73.52
C GLU A 863 2.13 -10.55 -73.62
N GLY A 864 2.46 -11.19 -72.50
CA GLY A 864 2.68 -12.64 -72.44
C GLY A 864 1.40 -13.44 -72.66
N LEU A 865 0.28 -12.98 -72.09
CA LEU A 865 -1.04 -13.58 -72.27
C LEU A 865 -1.54 -13.41 -73.70
N GLU A 866 -1.42 -12.21 -74.27
CA GLU A 866 -1.80 -11.93 -75.67
C GLU A 866 -1.06 -12.86 -76.65
N ARG A 867 0.26 -13.03 -76.51
CA ARG A 867 1.04 -13.94 -77.36
C ARG A 867 0.64 -15.42 -77.18
N ALA A 868 0.26 -15.82 -75.97
CA ALA A 868 -0.17 -17.19 -75.69
C ALA A 868 -1.56 -17.47 -76.31
N GLU A 869 -2.48 -16.50 -76.26
CA GLU A 869 -3.79 -16.58 -76.91
C GLU A 869 -3.69 -16.72 -78.43
N GLU A 870 -2.71 -16.06 -79.05
CA GLU A 870 -2.49 -16.14 -80.50
C GLU A 870 -1.89 -17.47 -80.98
N THR A 871 -1.19 -18.21 -80.11
CA THR A 871 -0.31 -19.33 -80.53
C THR A 871 -0.68 -20.69 -79.93
N MET A 872 -1.53 -20.75 -78.90
CA MET A 872 -1.81 -21.98 -78.15
C MET A 872 -3.29 -22.39 -78.22
N ASN A 873 -3.56 -23.69 -78.03
CA ASN A 873 -4.94 -24.17 -77.88
C ASN A 873 -5.48 -23.95 -76.45
N GLU A 874 -6.78 -24.05 -76.25
CA GLU A 874 -7.47 -23.69 -74.99
C GLU A 874 -6.89 -24.40 -73.74
N GLY A 875 -6.51 -25.69 -73.86
CA GLY A 875 -5.91 -26.45 -72.75
C GLY A 875 -4.46 -26.04 -72.44
N GLN A 876 -3.67 -25.67 -73.47
CA GLN A 876 -2.31 -25.16 -73.31
C GLN A 876 -2.30 -23.71 -72.79
N LEU A 877 -3.27 -22.90 -73.23
CA LEU A 877 -3.45 -21.52 -72.79
C LEU A 877 -3.71 -21.45 -71.29
N LEU A 878 -4.54 -22.33 -70.73
CA LEU A 878 -4.83 -22.34 -69.30
C LEU A 878 -3.56 -22.61 -68.46
N VAL A 879 -2.75 -23.59 -68.88
CA VAL A 879 -1.51 -23.95 -68.19
C VAL A 879 -0.47 -22.83 -68.29
N GLU A 880 -0.31 -22.23 -69.48
CA GLU A 880 0.64 -21.14 -69.67
C GLU A 880 0.17 -19.85 -68.96
N ALA A 881 -1.13 -19.56 -68.93
CA ALA A 881 -1.68 -18.42 -68.18
C ALA A 881 -1.44 -18.58 -66.67
N GLN A 882 -1.60 -19.79 -66.11
CA GLN A 882 -1.25 -20.08 -64.72
C GLN A 882 0.25 -19.86 -64.45
N ARG A 883 1.11 -20.34 -65.36
CA ARG A 883 2.55 -20.13 -65.26
C ARG A 883 2.94 -18.64 -65.33
N LEU A 884 2.38 -17.89 -66.27
CA LEU A 884 2.64 -16.46 -66.43
C LEU A 884 2.16 -15.66 -65.22
N ARG A 885 1.00 -16.01 -64.63
CA ARG A 885 0.53 -15.43 -63.37
C ARG A 885 1.48 -15.74 -62.22
N ALA A 886 1.97 -16.97 -62.09
CA ALA A 886 2.96 -17.33 -61.06
C ALA A 886 4.27 -16.54 -61.22
N VAL A 887 4.74 -16.36 -62.46
CA VAL A 887 5.92 -15.51 -62.76
C VAL A 887 5.66 -14.05 -62.41
N TYR A 888 4.46 -13.54 -62.69
CA TYR A 888 4.07 -12.18 -62.32
C TYR A 888 4.05 -11.98 -60.80
N GLU A 889 3.44 -12.89 -60.04
CA GLU A 889 3.44 -12.84 -58.57
C GLU A 889 4.84 -12.93 -57.98
N GLN A 890 5.70 -13.79 -58.54
CA GLN A 890 7.11 -13.84 -58.16
C GLN A 890 7.82 -12.51 -58.43
N ARG A 891 7.58 -11.89 -59.60
CA ARG A 891 8.15 -10.57 -59.90
C ARG A 891 7.63 -9.48 -58.97
N LEU A 892 6.34 -9.49 -58.61
CA LEU A 892 5.80 -8.53 -57.64
C LEU A 892 6.48 -8.70 -56.27
N THR A 893 6.71 -9.94 -55.85
CA THR A 893 7.47 -10.25 -54.64
C THR A 893 8.89 -9.70 -54.73
N ASP A 894 9.60 -9.97 -55.82
CA ASP A 894 10.97 -9.47 -56.05
C ASP A 894 11.05 -7.94 -56.07
N ILE A 895 10.06 -7.27 -56.67
CA ILE A 895 9.97 -5.80 -56.69
C ILE A 895 9.76 -5.26 -55.28
N ARG A 896 8.78 -5.77 -54.53
CA ARG A 896 8.54 -5.33 -53.15
C ARG A 896 9.79 -5.48 -52.29
N ARG A 897 10.49 -6.61 -52.41
CA ARG A 897 11.75 -6.89 -51.71
C ARG A 897 12.82 -5.88 -52.07
N THR A 898 13.10 -5.74 -53.37
CA THR A 898 14.16 -4.87 -53.88
C THR A 898 13.94 -3.42 -53.46
N LEU A 899 12.70 -2.93 -53.59
CA LEU A 899 12.37 -1.54 -53.25
C LEU A 899 12.39 -1.29 -51.75
N THR A 900 11.85 -2.20 -50.95
CA THR A 900 11.87 -2.07 -49.48
C THR A 900 13.30 -2.06 -48.95
N GLU A 901 14.15 -2.98 -49.43
CA GLU A 901 15.56 -3.03 -49.08
C GLU A 901 16.31 -1.75 -49.50
N ALA A 902 16.04 -1.26 -50.71
CA ALA A 902 16.69 -0.06 -51.21
C ALA A 902 16.25 1.22 -50.48
N VAL A 903 14.97 1.32 -50.07
CA VAL A 903 14.52 2.38 -49.16
C VAL A 903 15.20 2.26 -47.79
N ALA A 904 15.34 1.05 -47.25
CA ALA A 904 15.99 0.82 -45.96
C ALA A 904 17.48 1.20 -45.97
N ARG A 905 18.18 0.93 -47.08
CA ARG A 905 19.59 1.30 -47.28
C ARG A 905 19.79 2.78 -47.65
N GLY A 906 18.72 3.52 -47.93
CA GLY A 906 18.80 4.90 -48.41
C GLY A 906 19.41 5.02 -49.81
N THR A 907 19.32 3.97 -50.64
CA THR A 907 19.84 3.98 -52.02
C THR A 907 18.82 4.47 -53.05
N LEU A 908 17.56 4.63 -52.63
CA LEU A 908 16.47 5.24 -53.38
C LEU A 908 16.00 6.51 -52.65
N ASP A 909 16.74 7.60 -52.83
CA ASP A 909 16.23 8.96 -52.53
C ASP A 909 15.38 9.47 -53.70
#